data_AF-A0A8C4EJL3-F1
#
_entry.id   AF-A0A8C4EJL3-F1
#
_cell.length_a   1.000
_cell.length_b   1.000
_cell.length_c   1.000
_cell.angle_alpha   90.00
_cell.angle_beta   90.00
_cell.angle_gamma   90.00
#
_symmetry.space_group_name_H-M   'P 1'
#
loop_
_entity.id
_entity.type
_entity.pdbx_description
1 polymer ?
#
loop_
_entity_poly.entity_id
_entity_poly.type
_entity_poly.pdbx_seq_one_letter_code
_entity_poly.pdbx_strand_id
1 'polypeptide(L)'
;MIPDPTAASSSSQHNKSTHDEANSSGPVNQSEDESGNENRHKSVRRRKRAHNGSENVKRKSAKAGRSSVRRAGGSHGKQRHVEAVTLFEVVTMGRSAMQAVIDDWLEAYATNRDSSLLDLISFFIQCSGCKGVVTAEMCQSKEDSEVMSKMVEELDEVAGLQYKKFLAFPWILTVTWPMDTDSVEYPLIQPGPYGRWFHSEFCDFVSVLVAQCQHSVIFDSYLMNTLISLLTELSNSYVRAFRHTCTLAAVKLLSSLAGAALSLSVSIENSQKLYEVQKTKTMRQKSTLQLERIQKKITELQEKRAEIESMMDIIFKGVFLKRYRDVLPEIRSICMEELGLWMKLYSSAFLNDSYLKYMGWMMHDKIPDVRLKCVLGLQGLYGDPVLLPKLDLFTSRFKERMISMTLDKDNEVAVQSMKLLVLISKTCDDVLSPEDYKQLLQFVYSSQRPLAATAGELLFSRLLDTVAPASDTQDEISEEEAHKQQTFARLKALLQFYQESELHKHVVYLVDSLWDCGGALLKDWPALTSVLLEDPSSHSPGLTLEEQAVLVEILVASVRQASEGPALAGRSGAKKVMSAREKKILIDDCTKLTEHLLILLPKLLSKFSSSCDIVASLMKIPQYFLPECSEAENTQAVSGLIAEMGAVLELHSSPAVLEAAARTYLSLCGEETAGCSVARAARDSLVHRWVDQLTALLGDSLEGDSLSADEEKTGEILATLKKLRAFHNCHDLVRWNLFELLSPLLSVESSQGGALPEVLLEVLQCLCYSMLWSLNTSSETLTSREKAVAQRLQLRLFCERGHHCLSHSDLSVRQQAFLAVCDVLTAHSYQLHVWDPTSFGPLLYTPSPKLQRALLTFVCMHVFVGPDCDSQCSVSENSEVERLEDLHKRRNLLAAFCKLIVHGVLEMSMAAEVFMYYMKYYNDFGDIIKETMYRTRQIDKIESARTLVLCLQQLFVRLKREQESGGRAHPGVQTFTSIKELARRFALTFGDLIKFRECVVMIHRNGIEFVFQEFSQTPETPTPLYLSYLTILSEFSSKLLKPDKKTVFSYLQKHTAEHIIDLREECWQPLIYYRASLLTVAEGEDAVSYVSSDRKLYLPNRSPFPKQKLEGSKSPCPFSPADSKVSKVHRSGFSPSHQEKKTDTGPFSVPVEPLAKRLNIDASVLSTANEEDDDDTVEVEL
;
A
#
# COMPACT_ATOMS: atom_id res chain seq x y z
N MET A 1 3.71 -10.72 -18.17
CA MET A 1 4.34 -11.62 -17.17
C MET A 1 5.80 -11.23 -17.00
N ILE A 2 6.44 -11.56 -15.87
CA ILE A 2 7.90 -11.51 -15.71
C ILE A 2 8.41 -12.95 -15.87
N PRO A 3 9.37 -13.24 -16.75
CA PRO A 3 9.95 -14.58 -16.88
C PRO A 3 11.14 -14.76 -15.93
N ASP A 4 11.11 -15.82 -15.12
CA ASP A 4 12.30 -16.35 -14.45
C ASP A 4 13.02 -17.38 -15.37
N PRO A 5 14.36 -17.53 -15.26
CA PRO A 5 15.15 -18.23 -16.26
C PRO A 5 15.24 -19.76 -16.06
N THR A 6 14.87 -20.49 -17.11
CA THR A 6 15.47 -21.76 -17.60
C THR A 6 16.27 -22.63 -16.61
N ALA A 7 15.75 -23.83 -16.33
CA ALA A 7 16.55 -25.00 -15.96
C ALA A 7 16.39 -26.07 -17.04
N ALA A 8 17.49 -26.59 -17.58
CA ALA A 8 17.47 -27.57 -18.67
C ALA A 8 17.55 -29.01 -18.13
N SER A 9 16.76 -29.92 -18.72
CA SER A 9 16.91 -31.37 -18.49
C SER A 9 16.75 -32.12 -19.82
N SER A 10 17.86 -32.64 -20.33
CA SER A 10 17.88 -33.43 -21.56
C SER A 10 17.41 -34.86 -21.29
N SER A 11 16.30 -35.27 -21.90
CA SER A 11 15.89 -36.67 -21.94
C SER A 11 16.64 -37.41 -23.06
N SER A 12 17.11 -38.62 -22.76
CA SER A 12 17.63 -39.55 -23.77
C SER A 12 17.17 -40.96 -23.42
N GLN A 13 16.41 -41.59 -24.32
CA GLN A 13 15.97 -42.97 -24.16
C GLN A 13 17.06 -43.93 -24.65
N HIS A 14 17.30 -45.03 -23.94
CA HIS A 14 17.64 -46.30 -24.59
C HIS A 14 17.28 -47.51 -23.72
N ASN A 15 17.29 -48.69 -24.35
CA ASN A 15 16.44 -49.84 -24.02
C ASN A 15 17.16 -51.03 -23.33
N LYS A 16 16.34 -51.82 -22.59
CA LYS A 16 16.39 -53.30 -22.38
C LYS A 16 17.38 -53.96 -21.38
N SER A 17 16.78 -54.91 -20.62
CA SER A 17 17.28 -56.26 -20.19
C SER A 17 18.50 -56.36 -19.24
N THR A 18 18.59 -57.28 -18.26
CA THR A 18 17.72 -58.38 -17.76
C THR A 18 18.33 -58.98 -16.47
N HIS A 19 17.51 -59.58 -15.57
CA HIS A 19 17.87 -60.62 -14.56
C HIS A 19 18.99 -60.30 -13.53
N ASP A 20 19.01 -60.74 -12.27
CA ASP A 20 18.13 -61.64 -11.49
C ASP A 20 18.28 -61.36 -9.96
N GLU A 21 17.35 -61.91 -9.16
CA GLU A 21 17.42 -62.38 -7.74
C GLU A 21 18.27 -61.61 -6.66
N ALA A 22 17.86 -61.47 -5.39
CA ALA A 22 16.95 -62.28 -4.58
C ALA A 22 16.35 -61.52 -3.37
N ASN A 23 15.41 -62.17 -2.69
CA ASN A 23 14.89 -61.91 -1.32
C ASN A 23 14.13 -60.58 -1.12
N SER A 24 12.80 -60.55 -0.98
CA SER A 24 11.93 -61.17 0.06
C SER A 24 12.19 -60.62 1.48
N SER A 25 11.19 -60.17 2.25
CA SER A 25 9.76 -59.96 1.97
C SER A 25 9.16 -59.05 3.07
N GLY A 26 8.00 -58.43 2.80
CA GLY A 26 7.10 -57.99 3.88
C GLY A 26 6.27 -59.16 4.43
N PRO A 27 5.05 -58.94 4.95
CA PRO A 27 4.38 -57.65 5.18
C PRO A 27 3.61 -57.61 6.53
N VAL A 28 2.50 -56.85 6.58
CA VAL A 28 1.36 -56.89 7.54
C VAL A 28 1.45 -56.01 8.80
N ASN A 29 0.51 -55.05 8.87
CA ASN A 29 0.00 -54.43 10.10
C ASN A 29 -1.19 -55.25 10.62
N GLN A 30 -1.33 -55.37 11.95
CA GLN A 30 -2.54 -55.76 12.69
C GLN A 30 -2.31 -55.43 14.17
N SER A 31 -3.28 -55.05 15.00
CA SER A 31 -4.63 -54.45 14.83
C SER A 31 -5.18 -54.13 16.24
N GLU A 32 -6.39 -53.55 16.35
CA GLU A 32 -7.30 -53.65 17.52
C GLU A 32 -6.85 -53.04 18.89
N ASP A 33 -7.75 -52.55 19.77
CA ASP A 33 -9.07 -51.93 19.56
C ASP A 33 -9.53 -51.10 20.80
N GLU A 34 -10.72 -50.48 20.69
CA GLU A 34 -11.72 -50.15 21.72
C GLU A 34 -11.44 -49.23 22.93
N SER A 35 -12.26 -48.15 22.96
CA SER A 35 -13.04 -47.65 24.12
C SER A 35 -12.34 -46.82 25.23
N GLY A 36 -13.15 -46.33 26.20
CA GLY A 36 -12.63 -45.95 27.53
C GLY A 36 -13.05 -44.62 28.19
N ASN A 37 -14.11 -43.97 27.70
CA ASN A 37 -14.80 -42.76 28.20
C ASN A 37 -14.50 -42.18 29.63
N GLU A 38 -14.51 -40.84 29.71
CA GLU A 38 -15.02 -39.98 30.81
C GLU A 38 -14.26 -39.62 32.13
N ASN A 39 -14.24 -38.30 32.36
CA ASN A 39 -14.59 -37.55 33.59
C ASN A 39 -13.72 -37.45 34.89
N ARG A 40 -13.42 -36.18 35.20
CA ARG A 40 -13.50 -35.49 36.52
C ARG A 40 -12.48 -35.71 37.68
N HIS A 41 -11.78 -34.60 37.93
CA HIS A 41 -11.66 -33.89 39.24
C HIS A 41 -10.60 -34.23 40.32
N LYS A 42 -9.94 -33.13 40.75
CA LYS A 42 -9.62 -32.74 42.16
C LYS A 42 -8.48 -33.44 42.95
N SER A 43 -7.27 -32.96 42.68
CA SER A 43 -6.44 -32.14 43.61
C SER A 43 -5.68 -32.79 44.80
N VAL A 44 -4.90 -31.92 45.50
CA VAL A 44 -4.25 -32.08 46.84
C VAL A 44 -2.74 -32.46 46.92
N ARG A 45 -1.90 -31.39 46.90
CA ARG A 45 -0.78 -31.07 47.85
C ARG A 45 0.46 -31.99 48.06
N ARG A 46 1.59 -31.45 47.56
CA ARG A 46 2.84 -31.06 48.31
C ARG A 46 3.84 -32.11 48.86
N ARG A 47 5.14 -31.68 48.77
CA ARG A 47 6.37 -32.14 49.46
C ARG A 47 6.92 -33.48 48.96
N LYS A 48 8.24 -33.73 48.95
CA LYS A 48 9.40 -33.10 49.65
C LYS A 48 10.53 -32.66 48.69
N ARG A 49 11.44 -31.78 49.17
CA ARG A 49 12.79 -31.59 48.60
C ARG A 49 13.75 -32.66 49.16
N ALA A 50 14.77 -33.02 48.37
CA ALA A 50 16.06 -33.59 48.80
C ALA A 50 17.17 -32.99 47.91
N HIS A 51 18.45 -33.26 48.20
CA HIS A 51 19.60 -32.45 47.76
C HIS A 51 20.86 -33.30 47.50
N ASN A 52 21.86 -32.70 46.82
CA ASN A 52 23.13 -33.27 46.34
C ASN A 52 23.03 -34.34 45.23
N GLY A 53 23.96 -34.42 44.26
CA GLY A 53 25.05 -33.47 43.93
C GLY A 53 26.17 -34.08 43.06
N SER A 54 26.89 -33.24 42.31
CA SER A 54 28.19 -33.49 41.63
C SER A 54 28.30 -34.62 40.57
N GLU A 55 28.73 -34.26 39.35
CA GLU A 55 30.00 -34.72 38.74
C GLU A 55 30.23 -34.09 37.34
N ASN A 56 31.39 -34.34 36.71
CA ASN A 56 32.00 -33.43 35.73
C ASN A 56 31.74 -33.70 34.23
N VAL A 57 31.72 -32.61 33.47
CA VAL A 57 31.74 -32.57 31.99
C VAL A 57 33.08 -33.06 31.43
N LYS A 58 33.07 -33.85 30.35
CA LYS A 58 34.25 -34.15 29.50
C LYS A 58 34.19 -33.46 28.14
N ARG A 59 35.31 -32.88 27.72
CA ARG A 59 35.49 -32.03 26.51
C ARG A 59 35.62 -32.83 25.21
N LYS A 60 35.23 -32.21 24.09
CA LYS A 60 35.78 -32.34 22.71
C LYS A 60 35.20 -31.22 21.82
N SER A 61 35.77 -30.82 20.68
CA SER A 61 37.06 -30.11 20.48
C SER A 61 37.31 -29.84 18.98
N ALA A 62 37.52 -28.58 18.58
CA ALA A 62 38.10 -28.19 17.28
C ALA A 62 38.88 -26.87 17.51
N LYS A 63 40.22 -26.75 17.45
CA LYS A 63 41.32 -27.31 16.62
C LYS A 63 41.62 -26.42 15.41
N ALA A 64 42.67 -25.59 15.55
CA ALA A 64 43.16 -24.64 14.56
C ALA A 64 44.61 -24.96 14.11
N GLY A 65 45.12 -24.21 13.13
CA GLY A 65 46.52 -24.25 12.68
C GLY A 65 46.81 -23.36 11.47
N ARG A 66 48.07 -23.03 11.10
CA ARG A 66 49.33 -23.18 11.87
C ARG A 66 50.51 -22.43 11.18
N SER A 67 51.10 -21.43 11.84
CA SER A 67 52.46 -20.87 11.59
C SER A 67 52.79 -19.87 12.74
N SER A 68 53.94 -19.78 13.43
CA SER A 68 55.39 -20.07 13.21
C SER A 68 56.19 -18.82 12.75
N VAL A 69 57.28 -18.35 13.39
CA VAL A 69 57.96 -18.80 14.63
C VAL A 69 58.98 -17.75 15.18
N ARG A 70 59.32 -17.77 16.48
CA ARG A 70 60.40 -17.00 17.19
C ARG A 70 60.16 -15.47 17.32
N ARG A 71 60.74 -14.72 18.29
CA ARG A 71 61.89 -15.00 19.20
C ARG A 71 61.78 -14.23 20.55
N ALA A 72 62.08 -14.93 21.66
CA ALA A 72 62.62 -14.51 22.98
C ALA A 72 62.28 -13.15 23.66
N GLY A 73 61.94 -13.24 24.96
CA GLY A 73 62.43 -12.28 25.99
C GLY A 73 61.38 -11.62 26.90
N GLY A 74 61.65 -11.58 28.21
CA GLY A 74 60.97 -10.69 29.18
C GLY A 74 59.93 -11.36 30.10
N SER A 75 60.30 -11.57 31.37
CA SER A 75 59.34 -11.91 32.43
C SER A 75 59.00 -10.66 33.24
N HIS A 76 57.72 -10.32 33.33
CA HIS A 76 57.11 -9.70 34.51
C HIS A 76 55.61 -10.00 34.51
N GLY A 77 55.09 -10.49 35.64
CA GLY A 77 53.67 -10.78 35.78
C GLY A 77 52.84 -9.52 35.94
N LYS A 78 51.79 -9.37 35.14
CA LYS A 78 50.66 -8.49 35.48
C LYS A 78 49.58 -9.35 36.15
N GLN A 79 49.11 -8.93 37.32
CA GLN A 79 47.85 -9.45 37.85
C GLN A 79 46.75 -9.18 36.83
N ARG A 80 45.91 -10.19 36.60
CA ARG A 80 44.74 -10.06 35.74
C ARG A 80 43.66 -9.38 36.56
N HIS A 81 43.53 -8.07 36.41
CA HIS A 81 42.35 -7.36 36.91
C HIS A 81 41.11 -8.03 36.30
N VAL A 82 40.12 -8.29 37.14
CA VAL A 82 38.77 -8.63 36.68
C VAL A 82 38.05 -7.28 36.62
N GLU A 83 37.66 -6.86 35.43
CA GLU A 83 36.75 -5.72 35.28
C GLU A 83 35.37 -6.14 35.76
N ALA A 84 34.73 -5.29 36.57
CA ALA A 84 33.38 -5.54 37.07
C ALA A 84 32.38 -5.29 35.94
N VAL A 85 31.43 -6.20 35.75
CA VAL A 85 30.36 -6.04 34.77
C VAL A 85 29.45 -4.89 35.20
N THR A 86 29.24 -3.93 34.31
CA THR A 86 28.39 -2.76 34.59
C THR A 86 26.90 -3.11 34.54
N LEU A 87 26.06 -2.35 35.27
CA LEU A 87 24.61 -2.48 35.18
C LEU A 87 24.07 -2.31 33.74
N PHE A 88 24.77 -1.55 32.89
CA PHE A 88 24.43 -1.40 31.47
C PHE A 88 24.67 -2.69 30.68
N GLU A 89 25.80 -3.36 30.89
CA GLU A 89 26.09 -4.67 30.27
C GLU A 89 25.15 -5.77 30.80
N VAL A 90 24.69 -5.68 32.04
CA VAL A 90 23.76 -6.63 32.67
C VAL A 90 22.40 -6.67 31.97
N VAL A 91 21.96 -5.57 31.35
CA VAL A 91 20.77 -5.57 30.48
C VAL A 91 20.91 -6.57 29.32
N THR A 92 22.13 -6.89 28.88
CA THR A 92 22.39 -7.91 27.85
C THR A 92 22.24 -9.37 28.32
N MET A 93 22.09 -9.61 29.63
CA MET A 93 22.12 -10.95 30.23
C MET A 93 20.72 -11.54 30.52
N GLY A 94 19.66 -10.76 30.34
CA GLY A 94 18.26 -11.19 30.44
C GLY A 94 17.70 -11.29 31.87
N ARG A 95 16.38 -11.20 31.99
CA ARG A 95 15.60 -11.07 33.24
C ARG A 95 16.08 -11.92 34.45
N SER A 96 16.50 -13.18 34.28
CA SER A 96 16.91 -14.03 35.42
C SER A 96 18.30 -13.71 35.96
N ALA A 97 19.25 -13.30 35.10
CA ALA A 97 20.54 -12.76 35.53
C ALA A 97 20.37 -11.33 36.08
N MET A 98 19.52 -10.54 35.43
CA MET A 98 19.16 -9.19 35.85
C MET A 98 18.57 -9.15 37.27
N GLN A 99 17.71 -10.12 37.65
CA GLN A 99 17.27 -10.24 39.04
C GLN A 99 18.45 -10.48 40.00
N ALA A 100 19.31 -11.46 39.73
CA ALA A 100 20.42 -11.80 40.62
C ALA A 100 21.37 -10.61 40.82
N VAL A 101 21.68 -9.87 39.76
CA VAL A 101 22.53 -8.67 39.86
C VAL A 101 21.84 -7.51 40.59
N ILE A 102 20.51 -7.37 40.48
CA ILE A 102 19.76 -6.39 41.29
C ILE A 102 19.76 -6.80 42.77
N ASP A 103 19.65 -8.10 43.08
CA ASP A 103 19.76 -8.61 44.45
C ASP A 103 21.19 -8.38 45.01
N ASP A 104 22.25 -8.65 44.23
CA ASP A 104 23.65 -8.34 44.59
C ASP A 104 23.88 -6.82 44.79
N TRP A 105 23.31 -5.99 43.89
CA TRP A 105 23.39 -4.52 43.98
C TRP A 105 22.64 -3.98 45.21
N LEU A 106 21.56 -4.64 45.66
CA LEU A 106 20.86 -4.28 46.89
C LEU A 106 21.67 -4.62 48.15
N GLU A 107 22.45 -5.70 48.15
CA GLU A 107 23.42 -5.98 49.23
C GLU A 107 24.58 -4.98 49.24
N ALA A 108 25.05 -4.57 48.06
CA ALA A 108 26.01 -3.47 47.92
C ALA A 108 25.44 -2.14 48.45
N TYR A 109 24.20 -1.78 48.08
CA TYR A 109 23.52 -0.57 48.54
C TYR A 109 23.27 -0.56 50.06
N ALA A 110 22.95 -1.71 50.65
CA ALA A 110 22.85 -1.87 52.09
C ALA A 110 24.20 -1.64 52.82
N THR A 111 25.32 -1.85 52.12
CA THR A 111 26.68 -1.66 52.64
C THR A 111 27.22 -0.24 52.40
N ASN A 112 27.02 0.32 51.21
CA ASN A 112 27.41 1.68 50.83
C ASN A 112 26.40 2.28 49.83
N ARG A 113 25.46 3.07 50.36
CA ARG A 113 24.36 3.67 49.58
C ARG A 113 24.86 4.58 48.45
N ASP A 114 25.83 5.43 48.74
CA ASP A 114 26.26 6.49 47.83
C ASP A 114 27.00 5.91 46.61
N SER A 115 27.83 4.88 46.82
CA SER A 115 28.51 4.18 45.72
C SER A 115 27.51 3.43 44.83
N SER A 116 26.61 2.63 45.41
CA SER A 116 25.66 1.85 44.62
C SER A 116 24.63 2.73 43.91
N LEU A 117 24.24 3.86 44.53
CA LEU A 117 23.45 4.89 43.86
C LEU A 117 24.19 5.49 42.66
N LEU A 118 25.51 5.73 42.77
CA LEU A 118 26.32 6.24 41.67
C LEU A 118 26.31 5.30 40.45
N ASP A 119 26.41 3.99 40.68
CA ASP A 119 26.30 2.96 39.63
C ASP A 119 24.95 3.03 38.91
N LEU A 120 23.85 3.22 39.66
CA LEU A 120 22.49 3.35 39.12
C LEU A 120 22.29 4.67 38.36
N ILE A 121 22.95 5.77 38.77
CA ILE A 121 22.94 7.02 38.00
C ILE A 121 23.74 6.85 36.69
N SER A 122 24.93 6.23 36.76
CA SER A 122 25.76 5.92 35.60
C SER A 122 25.02 5.03 34.59
N PHE A 123 24.23 4.06 35.07
CA PHE A 123 23.37 3.20 34.26
C PHE A 123 22.40 4.00 33.38
N PHE A 124 21.60 4.91 33.96
CA PHE A 124 20.63 5.69 33.17
C PHE A 124 21.30 6.67 32.20
N ILE A 125 22.50 7.15 32.51
CA ILE A 125 23.33 7.96 31.61
C ILE A 125 23.84 7.12 30.42
N GLN A 126 24.33 5.91 30.67
CA GLN A 126 24.80 4.97 29.64
C GLN A 126 23.66 4.46 28.74
N CYS A 127 22.48 4.17 29.31
CA CYS A 127 21.26 3.87 28.54
C CYS A 127 20.84 5.03 27.61
N SER A 128 21.24 6.26 27.92
CA SER A 128 21.03 7.43 27.06
C SER A 128 22.11 7.58 25.98
N GLY A 129 23.02 6.61 25.81
CA GLY A 129 24.07 6.60 24.78
C GLY A 129 25.36 7.32 25.16
N CYS A 130 25.46 7.89 26.36
CA CYS A 130 26.66 8.58 26.81
C CYS A 130 27.76 7.58 27.22
N LYS A 131 28.98 7.75 26.67
CA LYS A 131 30.13 6.86 26.91
C LYS A 131 30.90 7.17 28.20
N GLY A 132 30.52 8.22 28.93
CA GLY A 132 31.14 8.58 30.20
C GLY A 132 30.90 7.53 31.28
N VAL A 133 31.90 7.35 32.15
CA VAL A 133 31.81 6.55 33.37
C VAL A 133 31.86 7.51 34.56
N VAL A 134 30.89 7.40 35.46
CA VAL A 134 30.90 8.17 36.71
C VAL A 134 31.92 7.54 37.66
N THR A 135 32.81 8.34 38.28
CA THR A 135 33.77 7.82 39.27
C THR A 135 33.63 8.54 40.61
N ALA A 136 33.90 7.82 41.70
CA ALA A 136 33.70 8.35 43.06
C ALA A 136 34.61 9.55 43.40
N GLU A 137 35.75 9.69 42.73
CA GLU A 137 36.69 10.81 42.89
C GLU A 137 36.06 12.14 42.43
N MET A 138 35.29 12.10 41.34
CA MET A 138 34.55 13.26 40.80
C MET A 138 33.46 13.76 41.76
N CYS A 139 32.97 12.91 42.66
CA CYS A 139 32.00 13.29 43.69
C CYS A 139 32.64 13.93 44.93
N GLN A 140 33.98 13.93 45.06
CA GLN A 140 34.69 14.33 46.28
C GLN A 140 35.72 15.45 46.06
N SER A 141 36.15 15.71 44.83
CA SER A 141 37.10 16.78 44.48
C SER A 141 36.54 18.18 44.75
N LYS A 142 37.14 18.90 45.71
CA LYS A 142 36.81 20.32 46.00
C LYS A 142 37.66 21.34 45.23
N GLU A 143 38.72 20.90 44.56
CA GLU A 143 39.79 21.80 44.10
C GLU A 143 39.52 22.44 42.73
N ASP A 144 38.71 21.82 41.87
CA ASP A 144 38.33 22.34 40.53
C ASP A 144 37.05 23.21 40.51
N SER A 145 36.61 23.72 41.68
CA SER A 145 35.32 24.42 41.80
C SER A 145 35.21 25.69 40.94
N GLU A 146 36.30 26.41 40.70
CA GLU A 146 36.27 27.65 39.90
C GLU A 146 36.22 27.38 38.39
N VAL A 147 36.92 26.34 37.92
CA VAL A 147 36.91 25.95 36.50
C VAL A 147 35.54 25.37 36.12
N MET A 148 34.99 24.48 36.95
CA MET A 148 33.64 23.96 36.72
C MET A 148 32.57 25.07 36.78
N SER A 149 32.65 26.00 37.72
CA SER A 149 31.69 27.12 37.79
C SER A 149 31.74 28.00 36.53
N LYS A 150 32.93 28.21 35.96
CA LYS A 150 33.09 29.03 34.75
C LYS A 150 32.61 28.31 33.48
N MET A 151 32.85 27.01 33.38
CA MET A 151 32.28 26.18 32.31
C MET A 151 30.75 26.06 32.43
N VAL A 152 30.19 26.09 33.66
CA VAL A 152 28.74 26.20 33.89
C VAL A 152 28.18 27.53 33.36
N GLU A 153 28.86 28.65 33.60
CA GLU A 153 28.42 29.95 33.10
C GLU A 153 28.46 30.03 31.56
N GLU A 154 29.52 29.53 30.92
CA GLU A 154 29.61 29.44 29.45
C GLU A 154 28.56 28.46 28.86
N LEU A 155 28.15 27.41 29.58
CA LEU A 155 27.08 26.49 29.16
C LEU A 155 25.66 27.03 29.42
N ASP A 156 25.43 27.82 30.48
CA ASP A 156 24.15 28.52 30.69
C ASP A 156 23.89 29.52 29.54
N GLU A 157 24.91 30.26 29.09
CA GLU A 157 24.79 31.19 27.95
C GLU A 157 24.57 30.49 26.60
N VAL A 158 25.22 29.34 26.35
CA VAL A 158 25.17 28.66 25.03
C VAL A 158 24.01 27.66 24.91
N ALA A 159 23.62 26.96 25.99
CA ALA A 159 22.61 25.91 25.95
C ALA A 159 21.21 26.35 26.45
N GLY A 160 21.08 27.54 27.05
CA GLY A 160 19.78 28.06 27.53
C GLY A 160 19.16 27.27 28.68
N LEU A 161 19.96 26.42 29.34
CA LEU A 161 19.60 25.75 30.58
C LEU A 161 19.68 26.73 31.76
N GLN A 162 19.27 26.28 32.94
CA GLN A 162 19.46 27.01 34.20
C GLN A 162 20.24 26.11 35.17
N TYR A 163 21.52 25.90 34.88
CA TYR A 163 22.42 25.01 35.61
C TYR A 163 22.65 25.43 37.07
N LYS A 164 22.17 26.60 37.51
CA LYS A 164 22.10 26.99 38.94
C LYS A 164 21.36 25.99 39.83
N LYS A 165 20.55 25.09 39.27
CA LYS A 165 19.98 23.92 39.98
C LYS A 165 20.93 22.71 40.11
N PHE A 166 21.88 22.55 39.19
CA PHE A 166 22.83 21.44 39.16
C PHE A 166 24.04 21.64 40.09
N LEU A 167 24.09 22.73 40.86
CA LEU A 167 25.07 22.95 41.94
C LEU A 167 25.05 21.86 43.03
N ALA A 168 24.04 20.98 43.06
CA ALA A 168 24.03 19.77 43.88
C ALA A 168 24.94 18.63 43.34
N PHE A 169 25.22 18.58 42.03
CA PHE A 169 25.95 17.50 41.37
C PHE A 169 26.89 18.01 40.24
N PRO A 170 27.97 18.75 40.54
CA PRO A 170 28.83 19.37 39.52
C PRO A 170 29.45 18.38 38.51
N TRP A 171 29.73 17.15 38.95
CA TRP A 171 30.41 16.11 38.16
C TRP A 171 29.63 15.59 36.95
N ILE A 172 28.32 15.87 36.83
CA ILE A 172 27.51 15.45 35.69
C ILE A 172 28.08 16.00 34.37
N LEU A 173 28.62 17.22 34.39
CA LEU A 173 29.19 17.92 33.22
C LEU A 173 30.38 17.19 32.59
N THR A 174 31.20 16.55 33.42
CA THR A 174 32.38 15.77 33.01
C THR A 174 32.06 14.35 32.54
N VAL A 175 30.83 13.86 32.72
CA VAL A 175 30.38 12.53 32.24
C VAL A 175 29.57 12.65 30.94
N THR A 176 28.93 13.80 30.72
CA THR A 176 28.15 14.11 29.50
C THR A 176 28.98 14.35 28.24
N TRP A 177 30.32 14.44 28.36
CA TRP A 177 31.25 14.67 27.26
C TRP A 177 32.31 13.54 27.29
N PRO A 178 32.27 12.57 26.35
CA PRO A 178 32.01 12.79 24.94
C PRO A 178 30.71 12.16 24.43
N MET A 179 29.86 13.00 23.83
CA MET A 179 28.95 12.57 22.77
C MET A 179 29.70 12.67 21.45
N ASP A 180 29.78 11.60 20.67
CA ASP A 180 30.21 11.71 19.27
C ASP A 180 29.10 12.46 18.50
N THR A 181 29.30 13.75 18.26
CA THR A 181 28.31 14.65 17.64
C THR A 181 27.87 14.21 16.24
N ASP A 182 28.65 13.34 15.60
CA ASP A 182 28.43 12.83 14.26
C ASP A 182 27.45 11.64 14.24
N SER A 183 27.21 10.99 15.40
CA SER A 183 26.21 9.91 15.54
C SER A 183 24.95 10.40 16.24
N VAL A 184 23.86 10.54 15.48
CA VAL A 184 22.53 10.92 15.99
C VAL A 184 21.86 9.77 16.79
N GLU A 185 22.37 8.55 16.68
CA GLU A 185 21.81 7.34 17.28
C GLU A 185 22.14 7.19 18.78
N TYR A 186 21.15 6.73 19.54
CA TYR A 186 21.28 6.29 20.94
C TYR A 186 20.43 5.01 21.14
N PRO A 187 20.65 4.20 22.19
CA PRO A 187 20.14 2.81 22.25
C PRO A 187 18.65 2.60 21.97
N LEU A 188 17.78 3.52 22.40
CA LEU A 188 16.32 3.44 22.16
C LEU A 188 15.87 3.74 20.73
N ILE A 189 16.74 4.25 19.85
CA ILE A 189 16.40 4.56 18.45
C ILE A 189 17.24 3.78 17.43
N GLN A 190 18.09 2.85 17.87
CA GLN A 190 18.88 2.01 16.96
C GLN A 190 17.98 1.05 16.17
N PRO A 191 18.11 0.99 14.82
CA PRO A 191 17.21 0.21 13.99
C PRO A 191 17.39 -1.31 14.14
N GLY A 192 16.34 -2.06 13.83
CA GLY A 192 16.37 -3.52 13.72
C GLY A 192 16.05 -4.29 15.03
N PRO A 193 16.56 -5.51 15.20
CA PRO A 193 16.28 -6.34 16.37
C PRO A 193 16.82 -5.76 17.68
N TYR A 194 18.02 -5.17 17.65
CA TYR A 194 18.75 -4.74 18.85
C TYR A 194 18.02 -3.63 19.62
N GLY A 195 17.58 -2.54 18.97
CA GLY A 195 16.86 -1.46 19.66
C GLY A 195 15.53 -1.91 20.27
N ARG A 196 14.78 -2.79 19.59
CA ARG A 196 13.53 -3.37 20.12
C ARG A 196 13.78 -4.29 21.32
N TRP A 197 14.85 -5.08 21.26
CA TRP A 197 15.27 -5.93 22.38
C TRP A 197 15.74 -5.08 23.58
N PHE A 198 16.59 -4.08 23.35
CA PHE A 198 17.09 -3.17 24.40
C PHE A 198 15.94 -2.40 25.07
N HIS A 199 14.98 -1.90 24.29
CA HIS A 199 13.77 -1.27 24.84
C HIS A 199 13.00 -2.21 25.78
N SER A 200 12.90 -3.50 25.44
CA SER A 200 12.24 -4.51 26.28
C SER A 200 12.99 -4.74 27.59
N GLU A 201 14.29 -5.08 27.53
CA GLU A 201 15.08 -5.39 28.73
C GLU A 201 15.29 -4.15 29.63
N PHE A 202 15.36 -2.95 29.07
CA PHE A 202 15.42 -1.70 29.84
C PHE A 202 14.13 -1.43 30.63
N CYS A 203 12.97 -1.71 30.04
CA CYS A 203 11.68 -1.62 30.73
C CYS A 203 11.55 -2.70 31.83
N ASP A 204 12.07 -3.89 31.57
CA ASP A 204 12.12 -4.99 32.53
C ASP A 204 13.04 -4.67 33.71
N PHE A 205 14.21 -4.06 33.49
CA PHE A 205 15.13 -3.64 34.55
C PHE A 205 14.46 -2.72 35.57
N VAL A 206 13.76 -1.67 35.10
CA VAL A 206 13.03 -0.75 35.99
C VAL A 206 11.94 -1.48 36.78
N SER A 207 11.27 -2.46 36.16
CA SER A 207 10.24 -3.26 36.82
C SER A 207 10.79 -4.24 37.85
N VAL A 208 11.93 -4.90 37.58
CA VAL A 208 12.59 -5.81 38.52
C VAL A 208 13.18 -5.03 39.70
N LEU A 209 13.78 -3.86 39.46
CA LEU A 209 14.32 -2.99 40.51
C LEU A 209 13.26 -2.62 41.55
N VAL A 210 12.09 -2.14 41.11
CA VAL A 210 10.97 -1.86 42.03
C VAL A 210 10.46 -3.14 42.70
N ALA A 211 10.38 -4.26 41.96
CA ALA A 211 9.89 -5.52 42.50
C ALA A 211 10.75 -6.10 43.64
N GLN A 212 12.07 -5.89 43.65
CA GLN A 212 12.91 -6.27 44.79
C GLN A 212 12.87 -5.22 45.91
N CYS A 213 12.87 -3.93 45.57
CA CYS A 213 12.81 -2.84 46.57
C CYS A 213 11.50 -2.81 47.38
N GLN A 214 10.38 -3.31 46.85
CA GLN A 214 9.00 -3.07 47.34
C GLN A 214 8.71 -3.44 48.80
N HIS A 215 9.57 -4.23 49.46
CA HIS A 215 9.34 -4.69 50.83
C HIS A 215 10.12 -3.92 51.90
N SER A 216 11.21 -3.24 51.54
CA SER A 216 12.12 -2.56 52.47
C SER A 216 12.70 -1.28 51.88
N VAL A 217 13.61 -1.39 50.91
CA VAL A 217 14.45 -0.27 50.43
C VAL A 217 13.63 0.86 49.78
N ILE A 218 12.48 0.54 49.19
CA ILE A 218 11.60 1.56 48.59
C ILE A 218 11.12 2.64 49.59
N PHE A 219 11.09 2.32 50.90
CA PHE A 219 10.63 3.19 51.99
C PHE A 219 11.79 3.83 52.78
N ASP A 220 13.02 3.82 52.26
CA ASP A 220 14.20 4.34 52.98
C ASP A 220 14.37 5.86 52.90
N SER A 221 13.43 6.55 52.23
CA SER A 221 13.42 7.99 51.96
C SER A 221 14.62 8.54 51.16
N TYR A 222 15.51 7.69 50.63
CA TYR A 222 16.75 8.10 49.96
C TYR A 222 16.82 7.64 48.50
N LEU A 223 16.73 6.33 48.23
CA LEU A 223 16.92 5.77 46.90
C LEU A 223 15.89 6.31 45.89
N MET A 224 14.61 6.12 46.21
CA MET A 224 13.51 6.49 45.32
C MET A 224 13.42 8.01 45.12
N ASN A 225 13.63 8.80 46.17
CA ASN A 225 13.61 10.25 46.09
C ASN A 225 14.71 10.79 45.17
N THR A 226 15.93 10.22 45.26
CA THR A 226 17.05 10.65 44.42
C THR A 226 16.89 10.19 42.97
N LEU A 227 16.42 8.95 42.75
CA LEU A 227 16.11 8.43 41.42
C LEU A 227 14.99 9.22 40.72
N ILE A 228 13.89 9.51 41.43
CA ILE A 228 12.78 10.31 40.89
C ILE A 228 13.24 11.75 40.59
N SER A 229 14.09 12.34 41.44
CA SER A 229 14.68 13.66 41.19
C SER A 229 15.53 13.69 39.92
N LEU A 230 16.46 12.73 39.76
CA LEU A 230 17.31 12.58 38.58
C LEU A 230 16.47 12.43 37.31
N LEU A 231 15.55 11.47 37.28
CA LEU A 231 14.72 11.20 36.11
C LEU A 231 13.80 12.39 35.79
N THR A 232 13.34 13.13 36.80
CA THR A 232 12.54 14.35 36.62
C THR A 232 13.33 15.48 35.96
N GLU A 233 14.61 15.70 36.29
CA GLU A 233 15.39 16.76 35.65
C GLU A 233 16.03 16.31 34.32
N LEU A 234 16.49 15.07 34.19
CA LEU A 234 16.98 14.55 32.89
C LEU A 234 15.86 14.47 31.84
N SER A 235 14.62 14.15 32.25
CA SER A 235 13.45 14.28 31.35
C SER A 235 13.08 15.74 31.03
N ASN A 236 13.66 16.75 31.68
CA ASN A 236 13.52 18.16 31.26
C ASN A 236 14.66 18.65 30.33
N SER A 237 15.67 17.82 30.06
CA SER A 237 16.81 18.20 29.22
C SER A 237 16.40 18.49 27.77
N TYR A 238 17.05 19.50 27.15
CA TYR A 238 16.95 19.74 25.71
C TYR A 238 17.53 18.58 24.89
N VAL A 239 18.49 17.83 25.43
CA VAL A 239 19.12 16.67 24.77
C VAL A 239 18.09 15.56 24.57
N ARG A 240 17.85 15.20 23.30
CA ARG A 240 16.87 14.19 22.89
C ARG A 240 17.09 12.83 23.57
N ALA A 241 18.33 12.39 23.70
CA ALA A 241 18.66 11.07 24.22
C ALA A 241 18.31 10.92 25.72
N PHE A 242 18.75 11.85 26.58
CA PHE A 242 18.33 11.90 27.98
C PHE A 242 16.81 12.08 28.11
N ARG A 243 16.21 13.00 27.34
CA ARG A 243 14.77 13.27 27.46
C ARG A 243 13.92 12.05 27.10
N HIS A 244 14.27 11.31 26.06
CA HIS A 244 13.57 10.08 25.69
C HIS A 244 13.77 8.98 26.75
N THR A 245 15.03 8.68 27.09
CA THR A 245 15.39 7.55 27.96
C THR A 245 14.89 7.73 29.39
N CYS A 246 15.08 8.92 29.97
CA CYS A 246 14.64 9.20 31.33
C CYS A 246 13.12 9.40 31.43
N THR A 247 12.44 9.81 30.36
CA THR A 247 10.96 9.76 30.34
C THR A 247 10.47 8.32 30.36
N LEU A 248 11.00 7.44 29.50
CA LEU A 248 10.65 6.01 29.48
C LEU A 248 10.88 5.35 30.83
N ALA A 249 12.06 5.57 31.44
CA ALA A 249 12.37 5.08 32.78
C ALA A 249 11.38 5.58 33.83
N ALA A 250 11.04 6.88 33.83
CA ALA A 250 10.11 7.46 34.80
C ALA A 250 8.68 6.92 34.65
N VAL A 251 8.16 6.78 33.42
CA VAL A 251 6.81 6.23 33.24
C VAL A 251 6.74 4.75 33.57
N LYS A 252 7.79 3.96 33.27
CA LYS A 252 7.90 2.56 33.71
C LYS A 252 8.02 2.43 35.22
N LEU A 253 8.76 3.34 35.87
CA LEU A 253 8.86 3.41 37.34
C LEU A 253 7.46 3.64 37.97
N LEU A 254 6.65 4.54 37.39
CA LEU A 254 5.27 4.75 37.82
C LEU A 254 4.40 3.49 37.59
N SER A 255 4.52 2.83 36.44
CA SER A 255 3.81 1.57 36.16
C SER A 255 4.11 0.49 37.22
N SER A 256 5.37 0.34 37.61
CA SER A 256 5.79 -0.61 38.66
C SER A 256 5.32 -0.19 40.06
N LEU A 257 5.35 1.11 40.38
CA LEU A 257 4.79 1.66 41.62
C LEU A 257 3.28 1.45 41.73
N ALA A 258 2.53 1.61 40.63
CA ALA A 258 1.08 1.34 40.59
C ALA A 258 0.78 -0.14 40.87
N GLY A 259 1.60 -1.07 40.36
CA GLY A 259 1.52 -2.49 40.69
C GLY A 259 1.80 -2.78 42.18
N ALA A 260 2.77 -2.09 42.77
CA ALA A 260 3.05 -2.19 44.21
C ALA A 260 1.90 -1.61 45.06
N ALA A 261 1.32 -0.46 44.67
CA ALA A 261 0.17 0.15 45.33
C ALA A 261 -1.07 -0.76 45.29
N LEU A 262 -1.32 -1.44 44.16
CA LEU A 262 -2.38 -2.44 44.03
C LEU A 262 -2.13 -3.64 44.97
N SER A 263 -0.90 -4.16 45.01
CA SER A 263 -0.48 -5.25 45.91
C SER A 263 -0.67 -4.89 47.39
N LEU A 264 -0.36 -3.64 47.77
CA LEU A 264 -0.65 -3.11 49.10
C LEU A 264 -2.16 -2.96 49.36
N SER A 265 -2.95 -2.43 48.42
CA SER A 265 -4.42 -2.37 48.55
C SER A 265 -5.04 -3.74 48.83
N VAL A 266 -4.67 -4.76 48.05
CA VAL A 266 -5.14 -6.16 48.26
C VAL A 266 -4.67 -6.70 49.62
N SER A 267 -3.46 -6.33 50.06
CA SER A 267 -2.93 -6.71 51.38
C SER A 267 -3.65 -6.01 52.55
N ILE A 268 -4.07 -4.76 52.37
CA ILE A 268 -4.90 -3.99 53.31
C ILE A 268 -6.28 -4.64 53.42
N GLU A 269 -6.96 -4.88 52.30
CA GLU A 269 -8.27 -5.54 52.28
C GLU A 269 -8.24 -6.91 52.97
N ASN A 270 -7.25 -7.75 52.66
CA ASN A 270 -7.11 -9.06 53.29
C ASN A 270 -6.85 -8.96 54.80
N SER A 271 -6.13 -7.93 55.25
CA SER A 271 -5.91 -7.66 56.67
C SER A 271 -7.16 -7.13 57.37
N GLN A 272 -7.96 -6.28 56.71
CA GLN A 272 -9.26 -5.79 57.19
C GLN A 272 -10.31 -6.92 57.29
N LYS A 273 -10.39 -7.78 56.27
CA LYS A 273 -11.24 -8.98 56.27
C LYS A 273 -10.85 -9.93 57.43
N LEU A 274 -9.55 -10.11 57.68
CA LEU A 274 -9.05 -10.86 58.83
C LEU A 274 -9.39 -10.20 60.18
N TYR A 275 -9.33 -8.88 60.28
CA TYR A 275 -9.68 -8.13 61.48
C TYR A 275 -11.16 -8.34 61.87
N GLU A 276 -12.09 -8.17 60.92
CA GLU A 276 -13.52 -8.38 61.17
C GLU A 276 -13.83 -9.86 61.52
N VAL A 277 -13.15 -10.83 60.89
CA VAL A 277 -13.23 -12.27 61.24
C VAL A 277 -12.66 -12.59 62.63
N GLN A 278 -11.72 -11.81 63.17
CA GLN A 278 -11.29 -11.95 64.57
C GLN A 278 -12.23 -11.23 65.55
N LYS A 279 -12.75 -10.07 65.16
CA LYS A 279 -13.64 -9.20 65.95
C LYS A 279 -14.99 -9.88 66.25
N THR A 280 -15.47 -10.72 65.34
CA THR A 280 -16.72 -11.50 65.43
C THR A 280 -16.62 -12.79 66.24
N LYS A 281 -15.43 -13.22 66.68
CA LYS A 281 -15.26 -14.44 67.49
C LYS A 281 -15.87 -14.29 68.89
N THR A 282 -16.40 -15.41 69.39
CA THR A 282 -16.98 -15.52 70.74
C THR A 282 -15.96 -15.12 71.82
N MET A 283 -16.43 -14.53 72.92
CA MET A 283 -15.58 -13.82 73.88
C MET A 283 -14.45 -14.68 74.51
N ARG A 284 -14.62 -16.01 74.61
CA ARG A 284 -13.58 -16.94 75.07
C ARG A 284 -12.43 -17.19 74.07
N GLN A 285 -12.56 -16.74 72.81
CA GLN A 285 -11.55 -16.88 71.75
C GLN A 285 -11.04 -15.53 71.22
N LYS A 286 -11.50 -14.41 71.80
CA LYS A 286 -11.23 -13.06 71.30
C LYS A 286 -10.01 -12.46 71.99
N SER A 287 -8.86 -12.48 71.32
CA SER A 287 -7.62 -11.87 71.83
C SER A 287 -7.52 -10.41 71.40
N THR A 288 -7.62 -9.46 72.34
CA THR A 288 -7.43 -8.02 72.10
C THR A 288 -6.04 -7.73 71.53
N LEU A 289 -4.99 -8.33 72.10
CA LEU A 289 -3.61 -8.22 71.62
C LEU A 289 -3.40 -8.72 70.18
N GLN A 290 -4.25 -9.61 69.65
CA GLN A 290 -4.19 -9.98 68.22
C GLN A 290 -4.92 -8.97 67.34
N LEU A 291 -6.08 -8.45 67.78
CA LEU A 291 -6.80 -7.38 67.09
C LEU A 291 -5.96 -6.11 66.97
N GLU A 292 -5.30 -5.69 68.06
CA GLU A 292 -4.37 -4.54 68.08
C GLU A 292 -3.20 -4.72 67.11
N ARG A 293 -2.60 -5.92 67.04
CA ARG A 293 -1.51 -6.23 66.09
C ARG A 293 -1.98 -6.19 64.64
N ILE A 294 -3.19 -6.67 64.35
CA ILE A 294 -3.77 -6.61 62.99
C ILE A 294 -4.09 -5.15 62.64
N GLN A 295 -4.67 -4.38 63.57
CA GLN A 295 -4.95 -2.96 63.36
C GLN A 295 -3.68 -2.15 63.09
N LYS A 296 -2.61 -2.37 63.87
CA LYS A 296 -1.30 -1.74 63.63
C LYS A 296 -0.70 -2.13 62.28
N LYS A 297 -0.85 -3.39 61.86
CA LYS A 297 -0.44 -3.82 60.51
C LYS A 297 -1.27 -3.16 59.40
N ILE A 298 -2.56 -2.92 59.62
CA ILE A 298 -3.41 -2.20 58.67
C ILE A 298 -2.92 -0.76 58.50
N THR A 299 -2.62 -0.04 59.60
CA THR A 299 -2.09 1.33 59.51
C THR A 299 -0.70 1.38 58.87
N GLU A 300 0.21 0.47 59.23
CA GLU A 300 1.55 0.36 58.60
C GLU A 300 1.46 0.10 57.08
N LEU A 301 0.46 -0.67 56.61
CA LEU A 301 0.24 -0.89 55.17
C LEU A 301 -0.41 0.32 54.49
N GLN A 302 -1.28 1.06 55.18
CA GLN A 302 -1.91 2.28 54.67
C GLN A 302 -0.89 3.43 54.52
N GLU A 303 0.00 3.61 55.50
CA GLU A 303 1.11 4.56 55.45
C GLU A 303 2.02 4.28 54.24
N LYS A 304 2.45 3.02 54.08
CA LYS A 304 3.25 2.58 52.92
C LYS A 304 2.56 2.75 51.58
N ARG A 305 1.24 2.56 51.52
CA ARG A 305 0.47 2.83 50.29
C ARG A 305 0.47 4.33 49.96
N ALA A 306 0.22 5.19 50.95
CA ALA A 306 0.20 6.64 50.77
C ALA A 306 1.57 7.19 50.33
N GLU A 307 2.68 6.63 50.83
CA GLU A 307 4.03 6.98 50.39
C GLU A 307 4.27 6.64 48.91
N ILE A 308 3.87 5.44 48.46
CA ILE A 308 3.95 5.03 47.05
C ILE A 308 3.03 5.89 46.16
N GLU A 309 1.81 6.19 46.60
CA GLU A 309 0.88 7.07 45.86
C GLU A 309 1.44 8.50 45.75
N SER A 310 2.18 8.98 46.75
CA SER A 310 2.91 10.26 46.69
C SER A 310 4.06 10.23 45.66
N MET A 311 4.85 9.15 45.62
CA MET A 311 5.89 8.97 44.60
C MET A 311 5.30 8.96 43.18
N MET A 312 4.15 8.30 42.99
CA MET A 312 3.43 8.27 41.72
C MET A 312 2.93 9.67 41.30
N ASP A 313 2.38 10.45 42.23
CA ASP A 313 1.94 11.84 41.97
C ASP A 313 3.12 12.76 41.60
N ILE A 314 4.26 12.62 42.27
CA ILE A 314 5.50 13.36 41.97
C ILE A 314 5.98 13.03 40.54
N ILE A 315 6.03 11.76 40.15
CA ILE A 315 6.44 11.37 38.78
C ILE A 315 5.41 11.86 37.75
N PHE A 316 4.11 11.76 38.03
CA PHE A 316 3.05 12.19 37.12
C PHE A 316 3.11 13.70 36.84
N LYS A 317 3.22 14.52 37.90
CA LYS A 317 3.34 15.98 37.77
C LYS A 317 4.72 16.42 37.29
N GLY A 318 5.78 15.74 37.72
CA GLY A 318 7.16 16.04 37.42
C GLY A 318 7.57 15.71 35.98
N VAL A 319 7.05 14.61 35.43
CA VAL A 319 7.42 14.09 34.09
C VAL A 319 6.23 14.03 33.16
N PHE A 320 5.21 13.20 33.43
CA PHE A 320 4.13 12.93 32.47
C PHE A 320 3.43 14.21 31.99
N LEU A 321 3.04 15.11 32.89
CA LEU A 321 2.35 16.36 32.54
C LEU A 321 3.19 17.32 31.68
N LYS A 322 4.52 17.16 31.63
CA LYS A 322 5.41 17.91 30.75
C LYS A 322 5.69 17.19 29.42
N ARG A 323 5.62 15.85 29.40
CA ARG A 323 6.10 14.99 28.29
C ARG A 323 5.01 14.42 27.40
N TYR A 324 3.76 14.33 27.86
CA TYR A 324 2.64 13.86 27.03
C TYR A 324 2.39 14.75 25.79
N ARG A 325 2.93 15.97 25.78
CA ARG A 325 2.97 16.92 24.65
C ARG A 325 4.40 17.33 24.26
N ASP A 326 5.39 16.44 24.40
CA ASP A 326 6.76 16.72 23.91
C ASP A 326 6.76 16.97 22.39
N VAL A 327 7.79 17.65 21.88
CA VAL A 327 7.98 17.83 20.43
C VAL A 327 8.20 16.47 19.75
N LEU A 328 8.88 15.55 20.45
CA LEU A 328 9.22 14.21 19.96
C LEU A 328 8.02 13.26 20.07
N PRO A 329 7.55 12.64 18.97
CA PRO A 329 6.36 11.80 19.01
C PRO A 329 6.57 10.49 19.77
N GLU A 330 7.78 9.92 19.76
CA GLU A 330 8.07 8.65 20.44
C GLU A 330 7.82 8.77 21.95
N ILE A 331 8.17 9.94 22.51
CA ILE A 331 7.90 10.28 23.92
C ILE A 331 6.39 10.40 24.18
N ARG A 332 5.62 11.01 23.26
CA ARG A 332 4.16 11.13 23.40
C ARG A 332 3.48 9.77 23.35
N SER A 333 3.92 8.88 22.45
CA SER A 333 3.47 7.49 22.35
C SER A 333 3.71 6.72 23.64
N ILE A 334 4.94 6.77 24.18
CA ILE A 334 5.31 6.15 25.46
C ILE A 334 4.45 6.66 26.61
N CYS A 335 4.18 7.97 26.67
CA CYS A 335 3.28 8.52 27.69
C CYS A 335 1.84 7.99 27.56
N MET A 336 1.30 7.80 26.35
CA MET A 336 -0.06 7.28 26.17
C MET A 336 -0.16 5.77 26.43
N GLU A 337 0.87 5.00 26.06
CA GLU A 337 0.95 3.56 26.31
C GLU A 337 0.91 3.25 27.81
N GLU A 338 1.77 3.91 28.61
CA GLU A 338 1.76 3.71 30.05
C GLU A 338 0.50 4.30 30.72
N LEU A 339 -0.07 5.38 30.21
CA LEU A 339 -1.34 5.91 30.74
C LEU A 339 -2.48 4.88 30.62
N GLY A 340 -2.58 4.20 29.48
CA GLY A 340 -3.56 3.13 29.28
C GLY A 340 -3.30 1.94 30.21
N LEU A 341 -2.03 1.59 30.40
CA LEU A 341 -1.60 0.57 31.37
C LEU A 341 -2.02 0.94 32.81
N TRP A 342 -1.81 2.19 33.25
CA TRP A 342 -2.18 2.65 34.60
C TRP A 342 -3.69 2.61 34.84
N MET A 343 -4.48 3.06 33.84
CA MET A 343 -5.94 3.01 33.87
C MET A 343 -6.47 1.58 34.02
N LYS A 344 -5.86 0.61 33.32
CA LYS A 344 -6.24 -0.80 33.40
C LYS A 344 -5.76 -1.46 34.70
N LEU A 345 -4.50 -1.23 35.08
CA LEU A 345 -3.85 -1.87 36.23
C LEU A 345 -4.41 -1.38 37.58
N TYR A 346 -4.67 -0.08 37.72
CA TYR A 346 -5.12 0.52 38.98
C TYR A 346 -6.29 1.48 38.76
N SER A 347 -7.37 0.93 38.19
CA SER A 347 -8.57 1.66 37.77
C SER A 347 -9.31 2.39 38.90
N SER A 348 -9.05 2.07 40.17
CA SER A 348 -9.55 2.84 41.32
C SER A 348 -8.87 4.21 41.48
N ALA A 349 -7.65 4.37 40.97
CA ALA A 349 -6.89 5.63 41.04
C ALA A 349 -6.86 6.37 39.69
N PHE A 350 -6.62 5.66 38.59
CA PHE A 350 -6.38 6.27 37.27
C PHE A 350 -7.59 6.31 36.32
N LEU A 351 -8.56 5.41 36.45
CA LEU A 351 -9.70 5.40 35.53
C LEU A 351 -10.79 6.39 35.99
N ASN A 352 -10.61 7.65 35.60
CA ASN A 352 -11.54 8.76 35.77
C ASN A 352 -11.19 9.92 34.80
N ASP A 353 -12.12 10.87 34.63
CA ASP A 353 -12.01 12.01 33.70
C ASP A 353 -10.70 12.81 33.82
N SER A 354 -10.15 12.91 35.04
CA SER A 354 -8.93 13.70 35.27
C SER A 354 -7.71 13.11 34.54
N TYR A 355 -7.73 11.81 34.22
CA TYR A 355 -6.74 11.15 33.39
C TYR A 355 -7.26 10.83 31.98
N LEU A 356 -8.52 10.39 31.83
CA LEU A 356 -9.12 10.01 30.53
C LEU A 356 -9.07 11.15 29.49
N LYS A 357 -9.17 12.41 29.94
CA LYS A 357 -9.03 13.59 29.06
C LYS A 357 -7.73 13.59 28.23
N TYR A 358 -6.64 13.00 28.73
CA TYR A 358 -5.37 12.95 27.99
C TYR A 358 -5.46 12.00 26.79
N MET A 359 -6.08 10.81 26.93
CA MET A 359 -6.37 9.93 25.79
C MET A 359 -7.25 10.63 24.75
N GLY A 360 -8.33 11.28 25.20
CA GLY A 360 -9.24 12.04 24.33
C GLY A 360 -8.56 13.14 23.52
N TRP A 361 -7.61 13.86 24.14
CA TRP A 361 -6.78 14.85 23.44
C TRP A 361 -5.78 14.23 22.48
N MET A 362 -5.08 13.16 22.86
CA MET A 362 -4.01 12.57 22.05
C MET A 362 -4.51 11.71 20.88
N MET A 363 -5.79 11.29 20.87
CA MET A 363 -6.48 10.84 19.65
C MET A 363 -6.53 11.90 18.52
N HIS A 364 -6.23 13.18 18.81
CA HIS A 364 -6.15 14.27 17.83
C HIS A 364 -4.69 14.62 17.43
N ASP A 365 -3.70 13.84 17.87
CA ASP A 365 -2.29 14.03 17.49
C ASP A 365 -2.10 13.92 15.96
N LYS A 366 -1.08 14.59 15.42
CA LYS A 366 -0.76 14.53 13.98
C LYS A 366 0.00 13.26 13.60
N ILE A 367 0.74 12.65 14.51
CA ILE A 367 1.54 11.45 14.25
C ILE A 367 0.72 10.17 14.56
N PRO A 368 0.67 9.18 13.64
CA PRO A 368 -0.23 8.03 13.77
C PRO A 368 0.10 7.12 14.95
N ASP A 369 1.38 6.87 15.25
CA ASP A 369 1.78 6.00 16.38
C ASP A 369 1.21 6.51 17.72
N VAL A 370 1.19 7.83 17.95
CA VAL A 370 0.58 8.42 19.16
C VAL A 370 -0.92 8.11 19.23
N ARG A 371 -1.63 8.23 18.10
CA ARG A 371 -3.07 7.88 17.99
C ARG A 371 -3.30 6.38 18.18
N LEU A 372 -2.43 5.54 17.62
CA LEU A 372 -2.46 4.08 17.75
C LEU A 372 -2.33 3.65 19.22
N LYS A 373 -1.39 4.22 19.98
CA LYS A 373 -1.25 3.94 21.42
C LYS A 373 -2.50 4.34 22.22
N CYS A 374 -3.15 5.46 21.88
CA CYS A 374 -4.44 5.81 22.48
C CYS A 374 -5.52 4.77 22.20
N VAL A 375 -5.68 4.35 20.94
CA VAL A 375 -6.72 3.39 20.54
C VAL A 375 -6.48 2.00 21.15
N LEU A 376 -5.25 1.50 21.14
CA LEU A 376 -4.88 0.24 21.81
C LEU A 376 -5.09 0.31 23.33
N GLY A 377 -4.78 1.46 23.95
CA GLY A 377 -5.08 1.72 25.35
C GLY A 377 -6.58 1.66 25.65
N LEU A 378 -7.41 2.26 24.80
CA LEU A 378 -8.88 2.22 24.92
C LEU A 378 -9.45 0.81 24.69
N GLN A 379 -9.00 0.07 23.66
CA GLN A 379 -9.36 -1.35 23.49
C GLN A 379 -9.07 -2.15 24.76
N GLY A 380 -7.93 -1.87 25.40
CA GLY A 380 -7.55 -2.45 26.69
C GLY A 380 -8.51 -2.14 27.84
N LEU A 381 -9.29 -1.06 27.78
CA LEU A 381 -10.25 -0.66 28.82
C LEU A 381 -11.67 -1.15 28.52
N TYR A 382 -12.18 -1.01 27.29
CA TYR A 382 -13.49 -1.55 26.91
C TYR A 382 -13.53 -3.09 26.94
N GLY A 383 -12.37 -3.74 26.78
CA GLY A 383 -12.24 -5.20 26.89
C GLY A 383 -12.33 -5.77 28.31
N ASP A 384 -12.69 -4.96 29.31
CA ASP A 384 -12.96 -5.39 30.69
C ASP A 384 -14.35 -4.87 31.13
N PRO A 385 -15.38 -5.74 31.22
CA PRO A 385 -16.73 -5.33 31.60
C PRO A 385 -16.84 -4.62 32.95
N VAL A 386 -15.87 -4.80 33.86
CA VAL A 386 -15.86 -4.13 35.18
C VAL A 386 -15.49 -2.64 35.06
N LEU A 387 -14.89 -2.23 33.94
CA LEU A 387 -14.44 -0.86 33.69
C LEU A 387 -15.45 0.01 32.93
N LEU A 388 -16.40 -0.61 32.21
CA LEU A 388 -17.35 0.08 31.31
C LEU A 388 -18.10 1.26 31.96
N PRO A 389 -18.68 1.16 33.18
CA PRO A 389 -19.45 2.27 33.78
C PRO A 389 -18.62 3.51 34.17
N LYS A 390 -17.29 3.48 33.95
CA LYS A 390 -16.38 4.64 34.09
C LYS A 390 -16.02 5.28 32.75
N LEU A 391 -16.47 4.70 31.64
CA LEU A 391 -16.16 5.12 30.27
C LEU A 391 -17.32 5.88 29.62
N ASP A 392 -18.58 5.72 30.05
CA ASP A 392 -19.77 6.27 29.38
C ASP A 392 -19.68 7.77 29.00
N LEU A 393 -19.20 8.61 29.93
CA LEU A 393 -19.00 10.05 29.71
C LEU A 393 -17.83 10.35 28.76
N PHE A 394 -16.84 9.47 28.68
CA PHE A 394 -15.75 9.54 27.70
C PHE A 394 -16.22 9.05 26.32
N THR A 395 -16.96 7.93 26.27
CA THR A 395 -17.54 7.36 25.04
C THR A 395 -18.44 8.38 24.36
N SER A 396 -19.47 8.88 25.06
CA SER A 396 -20.40 9.88 24.54
C SER A 396 -19.71 11.18 24.08
N ARG A 397 -18.65 11.61 24.76
CA ARG A 397 -17.87 12.80 24.39
C ARG A 397 -16.96 12.61 23.17
N PHE A 398 -16.45 11.40 22.93
CA PHE A 398 -15.42 11.13 21.90
C PHE A 398 -15.84 10.15 20.81
N LYS A 399 -17.08 9.62 20.80
CA LYS A 399 -17.65 8.72 19.78
C LYS A 399 -17.34 9.19 18.35
N GLU A 400 -17.72 10.43 18.04
CA GLU A 400 -17.46 11.08 16.74
C GLU A 400 -15.98 11.04 16.33
N ARG A 401 -15.05 11.23 17.29
CA ARG A 401 -13.63 11.14 17.00
C ARG A 401 -13.22 9.71 16.71
N MET A 402 -13.70 8.72 17.47
CA MET A 402 -13.39 7.30 17.24
C MET A 402 -13.91 6.84 15.86
N ILE A 403 -15.13 7.21 15.49
CA ILE A 403 -15.71 6.96 14.16
C ILE A 403 -14.87 7.62 13.08
N SER A 404 -14.53 8.92 13.21
CA SER A 404 -13.69 9.61 12.23
C SER A 404 -12.29 9.02 12.04
N MET A 405 -11.80 8.22 13.00
CA MET A 405 -10.50 7.54 12.90
C MET A 405 -10.55 6.24 12.07
N THR A 406 -11.73 5.76 11.69
CA THR A 406 -11.85 4.72 10.64
C THR A 406 -11.43 5.24 9.26
N LEU A 407 -11.44 6.56 9.06
CA LEU A 407 -10.91 7.27 7.89
C LEU A 407 -9.52 7.90 8.16
N ASP A 408 -8.73 7.33 9.08
CA ASP A 408 -7.37 7.82 9.32
C ASP A 408 -6.46 7.59 8.10
N LYS A 409 -5.45 8.46 7.93
CA LYS A 409 -4.45 8.34 6.85
C LYS A 409 -3.46 7.20 7.10
N ASP A 410 -3.40 6.69 8.32
CA ASP A 410 -2.63 5.50 8.67
C ASP A 410 -3.56 4.29 8.81
N ASN A 411 -3.26 3.27 8.01
CA ASN A 411 -4.07 2.06 7.88
C ASN A 411 -4.18 1.27 9.19
N GLU A 412 -3.12 1.23 10.01
CA GLU A 412 -3.14 0.48 11.27
C GLU A 412 -4.00 1.22 12.32
N VAL A 413 -3.91 2.56 12.37
CA VAL A 413 -4.83 3.38 13.18
C VAL A 413 -6.28 3.13 12.78
N ALA A 414 -6.59 3.15 11.48
CA ALA A 414 -7.95 2.92 10.98
C ALA A 414 -8.50 1.53 11.37
N VAL A 415 -7.69 0.48 11.21
CA VAL A 415 -8.05 -0.90 11.60
C VAL A 415 -8.25 -1.01 13.12
N GLN A 416 -7.37 -0.44 13.94
CA GLN A 416 -7.53 -0.50 15.40
C GLN A 416 -8.74 0.33 15.88
N SER A 417 -9.05 1.45 15.22
CA SER A 417 -10.25 2.25 15.51
C SER A 417 -11.53 1.52 15.14
N MET A 418 -11.57 0.80 14.01
CA MET A 418 -12.70 -0.07 13.69
C MET A 418 -12.87 -1.18 14.75
N LYS A 419 -11.78 -1.88 15.14
CA LYS A 419 -11.84 -2.90 16.21
C LYS A 419 -12.32 -2.35 17.55
N LEU A 420 -11.95 -1.11 17.89
CA LEU A 420 -12.45 -0.43 19.09
C LEU A 420 -13.98 -0.22 19.01
N LEU A 421 -14.51 0.13 17.84
CA LEU A 421 -15.95 0.32 17.63
C LEU A 421 -16.71 -1.03 17.61
N VAL A 422 -16.13 -2.09 17.04
CA VAL A 422 -16.68 -3.47 17.12
C VAL A 422 -16.69 -3.99 18.56
N LEU A 423 -15.71 -3.61 19.37
CA LEU A 423 -15.69 -3.93 20.79
C LEU A 423 -16.79 -3.16 21.53
N ILE A 424 -16.90 -1.85 21.31
CA ILE A 424 -17.94 -1.00 21.90
C ILE A 424 -19.35 -1.49 21.54
N SER A 425 -19.60 -1.85 20.27
CA SER A 425 -20.91 -2.34 19.82
C SER A 425 -21.29 -3.70 20.41
N LYS A 426 -20.32 -4.47 20.93
CA LYS A 426 -20.53 -5.77 21.60
C LYS A 426 -20.62 -5.65 23.13
N THR A 427 -20.36 -4.47 23.69
CA THR A 427 -20.36 -4.22 25.14
C THR A 427 -21.36 -3.14 25.57
N CYS A 428 -21.87 -2.32 24.64
CA CYS A 428 -22.63 -1.11 24.92
C CYS A 428 -23.67 -0.84 23.82
N ASP A 429 -24.79 -1.56 23.87
CA ASP A 429 -25.82 -1.58 22.81
C ASP A 429 -26.35 -0.19 22.39
N ASP A 430 -26.53 0.72 23.37
CA ASP A 430 -27.10 2.07 23.17
C ASP A 430 -26.11 3.13 22.62
N VAL A 431 -24.84 2.79 22.33
CA VAL A 431 -23.79 3.80 22.05
C VAL A 431 -23.71 4.24 20.58
N LEU A 432 -24.05 3.36 19.63
CA LEU A 432 -23.95 3.62 18.19
C LEU A 432 -25.34 3.76 17.57
N SER A 433 -25.57 4.84 16.82
CA SER A 433 -26.84 5.08 16.14
C SER A 433 -26.94 4.30 14.81
N PRO A 434 -28.14 4.15 14.21
CA PRO A 434 -28.30 3.54 12.89
C PRO A 434 -27.44 4.21 11.80
N GLU A 435 -27.22 5.53 11.90
CA GLU A 435 -26.38 6.30 11.00
C GLU A 435 -24.88 5.98 11.21
N ASP A 436 -24.43 5.83 12.46
CA ASP A 436 -23.08 5.34 12.77
C ASP A 436 -22.86 3.94 12.14
N TYR A 437 -23.83 3.03 12.30
CA TYR A 437 -23.78 1.72 11.67
C TYR A 437 -23.75 1.82 10.13
N LYS A 438 -24.57 2.68 9.50
CA LYS A 438 -24.54 2.86 8.05
C LYS A 438 -23.15 3.32 7.57
N GLN A 439 -22.50 4.26 8.27
CA GLN A 439 -21.14 4.67 7.94
C GLN A 439 -20.10 3.55 8.18
N LEU A 440 -20.18 2.84 9.30
CA LEU A 440 -19.19 1.82 9.68
C LEU A 440 -19.28 0.54 8.85
N LEU A 441 -20.48 0.16 8.40
CA LEU A 441 -20.70 -1.03 7.59
C LEU A 441 -20.25 -0.84 6.13
N GLN A 442 -20.24 0.38 5.59
CA GLN A 442 -19.68 0.66 4.25
C GLN A 442 -18.21 0.21 4.08
N PHE A 443 -17.45 0.13 5.18
CA PHE A 443 -16.07 -0.34 5.14
C PHE A 443 -15.90 -1.82 4.72
N VAL A 444 -16.96 -2.64 4.67
CA VAL A 444 -16.90 -3.98 4.04
C VAL A 444 -16.51 -3.94 2.57
N TYR A 445 -16.55 -2.77 1.92
CA TYR A 445 -16.08 -2.54 0.56
C TYR A 445 -14.67 -1.97 0.46
N SER A 446 -14.00 -1.67 1.59
CA SER A 446 -12.66 -1.08 1.60
C SER A 446 -11.65 -1.93 0.84
N SER A 447 -10.73 -1.27 0.13
CA SER A 447 -9.58 -1.92 -0.52
C SER A 447 -8.59 -2.51 0.48
N GLN A 448 -8.64 -2.08 1.75
CA GLN A 448 -7.79 -2.58 2.82
C GLN A 448 -8.45 -3.77 3.52
N ARG A 449 -8.08 -5.01 3.14
CA ARG A 449 -8.70 -6.23 3.69
C ARG A 449 -8.78 -6.26 5.24
N PRO A 450 -7.76 -5.86 6.02
CA PRO A 450 -7.87 -5.90 7.49
C PRO A 450 -8.97 -4.96 8.04
N LEU A 451 -9.22 -3.81 7.41
CA LEU A 451 -10.30 -2.91 7.78
C LEU A 451 -11.65 -3.47 7.33
N ALA A 452 -11.70 -4.00 6.10
CA ALA A 452 -12.91 -4.58 5.52
C ALA A 452 -13.38 -5.85 6.27
N ALA A 453 -12.47 -6.73 6.67
CA ALA A 453 -12.77 -7.91 7.49
C ALA A 453 -13.21 -7.53 8.92
N THR A 454 -12.68 -6.44 9.50
CA THR A 454 -13.15 -5.93 10.80
C THR A 454 -14.57 -5.35 10.68
N ALA A 455 -14.88 -4.64 9.59
CA ALA A 455 -16.25 -4.22 9.28
C ALA A 455 -17.18 -5.40 8.97
N GLY A 456 -16.64 -6.49 8.38
CA GLY A 456 -17.35 -7.75 8.20
C GLY A 456 -17.67 -8.44 9.52
N GLU A 457 -16.79 -8.37 10.52
CA GLU A 457 -17.08 -8.82 11.89
C GLU A 457 -18.23 -8.02 12.52
N LEU A 458 -18.29 -6.70 12.29
CA LEU A 458 -19.41 -5.86 12.71
C LEU A 458 -20.72 -6.27 12.04
N LEU A 459 -20.73 -6.37 10.70
CA LEU A 459 -21.89 -6.78 9.92
C LEU A 459 -22.39 -8.16 10.33
N PHE A 460 -21.49 -9.14 10.44
CA PHE A 460 -21.86 -10.51 10.80
C PHE A 460 -22.40 -10.60 12.23
N SER A 461 -21.88 -9.80 13.17
CA SER A 461 -22.46 -9.73 14.53
C SER A 461 -23.92 -9.25 14.47
N ARG A 462 -24.20 -8.16 13.73
CA ARG A 462 -25.57 -7.66 13.53
C ARG A 462 -26.49 -8.66 12.82
N LEU A 463 -25.96 -9.46 11.89
CA LEU A 463 -26.70 -10.56 11.23
C LEU A 463 -26.97 -11.76 12.15
N LEU A 464 -26.29 -11.88 13.30
CA LEU A 464 -26.67 -12.83 14.36
C LEU A 464 -27.76 -12.23 15.26
N ASP A 465 -27.66 -10.93 15.58
CA ASP A 465 -28.61 -10.21 16.44
C ASP A 465 -30.04 -10.12 15.86
N THR A 466 -30.20 -10.14 14.54
CA THR A 466 -31.51 -9.99 13.87
C THR A 466 -32.52 -11.12 14.12
N VAL A 467 -32.14 -12.21 14.80
CA VAL A 467 -33.02 -13.36 15.06
C VAL A 467 -33.03 -13.81 16.53
N ALA A 468 -33.52 -12.92 17.39
CA ALA A 468 -34.13 -13.26 18.68
C ALA A 468 -35.31 -12.31 18.92
N PRO A 469 -36.58 -12.76 18.73
CA PRO A 469 -37.09 -13.92 19.48
C PRO A 469 -37.90 -14.94 18.66
N ALA A 470 -37.84 -16.20 19.07
CA ALA A 470 -39.00 -17.08 18.98
C ALA A 470 -39.86 -16.86 20.23
N SER A 471 -41.13 -16.49 20.07
CA SER A 471 -42.08 -16.37 21.18
C SER A 471 -42.44 -17.74 21.76
N ASP A 472 -42.85 -17.81 23.03
CA ASP A 472 -43.17 -19.03 23.80
C ASP A 472 -44.42 -19.82 23.32
N THR A 473 -44.71 -19.84 22.02
CA THR A 473 -45.92 -20.43 21.43
C THR A 473 -45.65 -21.05 20.04
N GLN A 474 -44.88 -22.13 19.98
CA GLN A 474 -44.95 -23.08 18.84
C GLN A 474 -44.44 -24.46 19.23
N ASP A 475 -45.37 -25.43 19.33
CA ASP A 475 -45.05 -26.85 19.50
C ASP A 475 -44.49 -27.47 18.22
N GLU A 476 -43.66 -28.51 18.37
CA GLU A 476 -43.26 -29.48 17.32
C GLU A 476 -42.61 -28.94 16.02
N ILE A 477 -41.92 -27.79 16.04
CA ILE A 477 -40.97 -27.42 14.97
C ILE A 477 -39.67 -28.25 15.12
N SER A 478 -39.26 -28.96 14.07
CA SER A 478 -38.00 -29.70 14.02
C SER A 478 -36.78 -28.77 14.13
N GLU A 479 -35.73 -29.19 14.83
CA GLU A 479 -34.47 -28.43 14.96
C GLU A 479 -33.86 -28.07 13.60
N GLU A 480 -33.99 -28.98 12.62
CA GLU A 480 -33.54 -28.78 11.23
C GLU A 480 -34.31 -27.66 10.53
N GLU A 481 -35.61 -27.54 10.80
CA GLU A 481 -36.49 -26.57 10.16
C GLU A 481 -36.33 -25.17 10.78
N ALA A 482 -36.16 -25.11 12.10
CA ALA A 482 -35.76 -23.90 12.80
C ALA A 482 -34.39 -23.39 12.32
N HIS A 483 -33.46 -24.31 12.01
CA HIS A 483 -32.15 -23.94 11.45
C HIS A 483 -32.28 -23.35 10.04
N LYS A 484 -33.06 -23.96 9.14
CA LYS A 484 -33.34 -23.43 7.79
C LYS A 484 -33.95 -22.02 7.86
N GLN A 485 -34.96 -21.82 8.72
CA GLN A 485 -35.62 -20.52 8.90
C GLN A 485 -34.62 -19.45 9.39
N GLN A 486 -33.74 -19.80 10.34
CA GLN A 486 -32.72 -18.89 10.84
C GLN A 486 -31.67 -18.56 9.76
N THR A 487 -31.26 -19.53 8.94
CA THR A 487 -30.33 -19.30 7.81
C THR A 487 -30.98 -18.46 6.70
N PHE A 488 -32.24 -18.70 6.35
CA PHE A 488 -32.99 -17.87 5.40
C PHE A 488 -33.10 -16.41 5.89
N ALA A 489 -33.43 -16.19 7.16
CA ALA A 489 -33.50 -14.84 7.74
C ALA A 489 -32.15 -14.10 7.68
N ARG A 490 -31.04 -14.79 7.97
CA ARG A 490 -29.68 -14.24 7.82
C ARG A 490 -29.33 -13.88 6.38
N LEU A 491 -29.67 -14.75 5.43
CA LEU A 491 -29.45 -14.50 4.00
C LEU A 491 -30.29 -13.30 3.53
N LYS A 492 -31.57 -13.20 3.89
CA LYS A 492 -32.43 -12.07 3.50
C LYS A 492 -31.95 -10.74 4.09
N ALA A 493 -31.47 -10.72 5.34
CA ALA A 493 -30.85 -9.54 5.94
C ALA A 493 -29.53 -9.13 5.25
N LEU A 494 -28.72 -10.10 4.78
CA LEU A 494 -27.50 -9.83 4.01
C LEU A 494 -27.81 -9.29 2.60
N LEU A 495 -28.86 -9.81 1.94
CA LEU A 495 -29.35 -9.34 0.64
C LEU A 495 -29.89 -7.90 0.75
N GLN A 496 -30.71 -7.62 1.77
CA GLN A 496 -31.20 -6.28 2.08
C GLN A 496 -30.03 -5.30 2.32
N PHE A 497 -29.03 -5.68 3.13
CA PHE A 497 -27.84 -4.85 3.35
C PHE A 497 -27.11 -4.53 2.03
N TYR A 498 -26.94 -5.52 1.14
CA TYR A 498 -26.30 -5.29 -0.16
C TYR A 498 -27.10 -4.28 -0.99
N GLN A 499 -28.42 -4.47 -1.12
CA GLN A 499 -29.32 -3.57 -1.85
C GLN A 499 -29.32 -2.15 -1.27
N GLU A 500 -29.45 -1.98 0.04
CA GLU A 500 -29.44 -0.67 0.72
C GLU A 500 -28.07 0.05 0.70
N SER A 501 -27.00 -0.67 0.33
CA SER A 501 -25.64 -0.12 0.35
C SER A 501 -25.26 0.65 -0.91
N GLU A 502 -25.75 0.24 -2.08
CA GLU A 502 -25.53 0.80 -3.44
C GLU A 502 -24.06 1.04 -3.89
N LEU A 503 -23.06 0.88 -3.02
CA LEU A 503 -21.65 1.21 -3.29
C LEU A 503 -20.95 0.28 -4.29
N HIS A 504 -21.48 -0.91 -4.57
CA HIS A 504 -20.85 -1.88 -5.46
C HIS A 504 -21.86 -2.63 -6.34
N LYS A 505 -21.50 -2.82 -7.60
CA LYS A 505 -22.26 -3.59 -8.60
C LYS A 505 -22.01 -5.11 -8.56
N HIS A 506 -21.26 -5.62 -7.58
CA HIS A 506 -21.00 -7.05 -7.41
C HIS A 506 -20.69 -7.43 -5.96
N VAL A 507 -21.05 -8.63 -5.51
CA VAL A 507 -20.91 -9.05 -4.09
C VAL A 507 -19.49 -9.44 -3.65
N VAL A 508 -18.55 -9.58 -4.60
CA VAL A 508 -17.25 -10.25 -4.37
C VAL A 508 -16.45 -9.68 -3.18
N TYR A 509 -16.45 -8.36 -2.97
CA TYR A 509 -15.77 -7.73 -1.84
C TYR A 509 -16.53 -7.88 -0.51
N LEU A 510 -17.86 -8.01 -0.54
CA LEU A 510 -18.68 -8.26 0.65
C LEU A 510 -18.44 -9.69 1.17
N VAL A 511 -18.40 -10.68 0.27
CA VAL A 511 -18.11 -12.09 0.58
C VAL A 511 -16.72 -12.25 1.20
N ASP A 512 -15.69 -11.58 0.67
CA ASP A 512 -14.34 -11.65 1.25
C ASP A 512 -14.23 -10.98 2.63
N SER A 513 -14.97 -9.89 2.86
CA SER A 513 -15.03 -9.22 4.17
C SER A 513 -15.71 -10.08 5.23
N LEU A 514 -16.73 -10.84 4.82
CA LEU A 514 -17.45 -11.78 5.69
C LEU A 514 -16.76 -13.14 5.80
N TRP A 515 -15.72 -13.43 5.01
CA TRP A 515 -15.12 -14.77 4.93
C TRP A 515 -14.56 -15.29 6.25
N ASP A 516 -13.90 -14.41 7.01
CA ASP A 516 -13.16 -14.78 8.22
C ASP A 516 -14.08 -14.98 9.44
N CYS A 517 -15.30 -14.42 9.42
CA CYS A 517 -16.29 -14.46 10.51
C CYS A 517 -17.56 -15.26 10.16
N GLY A 518 -18.11 -15.06 8.96
CA GLY A 518 -19.32 -15.66 8.43
C GLY A 518 -19.09 -16.83 7.47
N GLY A 519 -17.86 -17.34 7.36
CA GLY A 519 -17.49 -18.42 6.43
C GLY A 519 -18.33 -19.71 6.57
N ALA A 520 -18.98 -19.95 7.72
CA ALA A 520 -19.94 -21.06 7.88
C ALA A 520 -21.23 -20.85 7.07
N LEU A 521 -21.77 -19.63 7.07
CA LEU A 521 -22.96 -19.26 6.27
C LEU A 521 -22.64 -19.23 4.77
N LEU A 522 -21.46 -18.72 4.40
CA LEU A 522 -21.05 -18.58 3.00
C LEU A 522 -20.72 -19.92 2.33
N LYS A 523 -20.38 -20.95 3.10
CA LYS A 523 -20.07 -22.31 2.63
C LYS A 523 -21.22 -23.30 2.78
N ASP A 524 -22.37 -22.88 3.29
CA ASP A 524 -23.58 -23.71 3.32
C ASP A 524 -24.22 -23.75 1.93
N TRP A 525 -23.50 -24.34 0.97
CA TRP A 525 -23.99 -24.54 -0.39
C TRP A 525 -25.31 -25.33 -0.44
N PRO A 526 -25.58 -26.33 0.44
CA PRO A 526 -26.90 -26.91 0.58
C PRO A 526 -28.01 -25.86 0.81
N ALA A 527 -27.93 -25.05 1.87
CA ALA A 527 -28.96 -24.05 2.16
C ALA A 527 -29.03 -22.95 1.09
N LEU A 528 -27.89 -22.48 0.57
CA LEU A 528 -27.85 -21.51 -0.54
C LEU A 528 -28.60 -22.05 -1.78
N THR A 529 -28.42 -23.34 -2.10
CA THR A 529 -29.11 -23.96 -3.25
C THR A 529 -30.57 -24.33 -2.97
N SER A 530 -30.96 -24.66 -1.73
CA SER A 530 -32.37 -24.95 -1.43
C SER A 530 -33.20 -23.68 -1.60
N VAL A 531 -32.76 -22.57 -1.00
CA VAL A 531 -33.42 -21.25 -1.07
C VAL A 531 -33.52 -20.72 -2.51
N LEU A 532 -32.58 -21.08 -3.40
CA LEU A 532 -32.67 -20.78 -4.84
C LEU A 532 -33.61 -21.72 -5.61
N LEU A 533 -33.75 -22.97 -5.19
CA LEU A 533 -34.60 -23.97 -5.84
C LEU A 533 -36.05 -23.94 -5.34
N GLU A 534 -36.31 -23.47 -4.13
CA GLU A 534 -37.64 -23.28 -3.55
C GLU A 534 -38.56 -22.40 -4.43
N ASP A 535 -39.85 -22.73 -4.44
CA ASP A 535 -40.89 -22.00 -5.18
C ASP A 535 -41.75 -21.17 -4.21
N PRO A 536 -42.24 -19.99 -4.62
CA PRO A 536 -42.95 -19.07 -3.72
C PRO A 536 -44.27 -19.68 -3.21
N SER A 537 -44.37 -19.86 -1.90
CA SER A 537 -45.53 -20.46 -1.23
C SER A 537 -46.48 -19.40 -0.65
N SER A 538 -47.72 -19.79 -0.34
CA SER A 538 -48.69 -18.93 0.37
C SER A 538 -48.32 -18.60 1.82
N HIS A 539 -47.28 -19.23 2.37
CA HIS A 539 -46.85 -19.07 3.77
C HIS A 539 -45.48 -18.42 3.92
N SER A 540 -44.74 -18.27 2.82
CA SER A 540 -43.39 -17.70 2.80
C SER A 540 -43.18 -16.89 1.50
N PRO A 541 -43.16 -15.54 1.55
CA PRO A 541 -42.80 -14.76 0.37
C PRO A 541 -41.35 -15.07 0.00
N GLY A 542 -41.18 -15.78 -1.13
CA GLY A 542 -39.87 -16.19 -1.63
C GLY A 542 -38.99 -15.00 -2.00
N LEU A 543 -37.74 -15.29 -2.37
CA LEU A 543 -36.85 -14.26 -2.89
C LEU A 543 -37.36 -13.73 -4.24
N THR A 544 -37.28 -12.41 -4.42
CA THR A 544 -37.46 -11.76 -5.71
C THR A 544 -36.38 -12.18 -6.71
N LEU A 545 -36.60 -11.97 -8.00
CA LEU A 545 -35.63 -12.35 -9.04
C LEU A 545 -34.29 -11.58 -8.89
N GLU A 546 -34.33 -10.36 -8.36
CA GLU A 546 -33.15 -9.57 -8.02
C GLU A 546 -32.40 -10.15 -6.82
N GLU A 547 -33.11 -10.49 -5.72
CA GLU A 547 -32.53 -11.20 -4.57
C GLU A 547 -31.93 -12.56 -4.98
N GLN A 548 -32.58 -13.30 -5.89
CA GLN A 548 -32.07 -14.56 -6.44
C GLN A 548 -30.79 -14.35 -7.26
N ALA A 549 -30.71 -13.29 -8.07
CA ALA A 549 -29.49 -12.96 -8.82
C ALA A 549 -28.31 -12.64 -7.90
N VAL A 550 -28.54 -11.80 -6.88
CA VAL A 550 -27.51 -11.46 -5.87
C VAL A 550 -27.12 -12.70 -5.05
N LEU A 551 -28.07 -13.58 -4.70
CA LEU A 551 -27.77 -14.82 -3.98
C LEU A 551 -26.95 -15.81 -4.85
N VAL A 552 -27.19 -15.86 -6.17
CA VAL A 552 -26.34 -16.62 -7.11
C VAL A 552 -24.94 -16.00 -7.21
N GLU A 553 -24.81 -14.67 -7.21
CA GLU A 553 -23.48 -14.05 -7.10
C GLU A 553 -22.77 -14.44 -5.80
N ILE A 554 -23.47 -14.48 -4.65
CA ILE A 554 -22.89 -14.87 -3.35
C ILE A 554 -22.42 -16.33 -3.40
N LEU A 555 -23.22 -17.23 -3.98
CA LEU A 555 -22.86 -18.64 -4.19
C LEU A 555 -21.61 -18.78 -5.09
N VAL A 556 -21.56 -18.07 -6.22
CA VAL A 556 -20.42 -18.13 -7.15
C VAL A 556 -19.16 -17.52 -6.54
N ALA A 557 -19.30 -16.43 -5.78
CA ALA A 557 -18.20 -15.80 -5.05
C ALA A 557 -17.68 -16.70 -3.91
N SER A 558 -18.55 -17.40 -3.18
CA SER A 558 -18.12 -18.30 -2.11
C SER A 558 -17.46 -19.59 -2.64
N VAL A 559 -17.96 -20.15 -3.74
CA VAL A 559 -17.31 -21.26 -4.48
C VAL A 559 -15.92 -20.84 -4.98
N ARG A 560 -15.81 -19.65 -5.59
CA ARG A 560 -14.51 -19.12 -6.03
C ARG A 560 -13.56 -18.90 -4.85
N GLN A 561 -14.03 -18.31 -3.75
CA GLN A 561 -13.18 -18.03 -2.59
C GLN A 561 -12.82 -19.29 -1.78
N ALA A 562 -13.62 -20.35 -1.86
CA ALA A 562 -13.30 -21.68 -1.31
C ALA A 562 -12.23 -22.42 -2.12
N SER A 563 -12.08 -22.14 -3.42
CA SER A 563 -11.17 -22.84 -4.34
C SER A 563 -9.89 -22.06 -4.68
N GLU A 564 -9.97 -20.73 -4.82
CA GLU A 564 -8.80 -19.86 -5.02
C GLU A 564 -8.23 -19.30 -3.70
N GLY A 565 -9.00 -19.36 -2.60
CA GLY A 565 -8.72 -18.60 -1.38
C GLY A 565 -9.13 -17.12 -1.49
N PRO A 566 -8.79 -16.27 -0.49
CA PRO A 566 -9.15 -14.84 -0.44
C PRO A 566 -8.35 -13.96 -1.42
N ALA A 567 -8.10 -14.44 -2.64
CA ALA A 567 -7.18 -13.88 -3.63
C ALA A 567 -7.81 -12.74 -4.47
N LEU A 568 -8.34 -11.72 -3.81
CA LEU A 568 -8.95 -10.56 -4.48
C LEU A 568 -7.93 -9.47 -4.88
N ALA A 569 -8.18 -8.83 -6.02
CA ALA A 569 -7.46 -7.64 -6.47
C ALA A 569 -7.64 -6.48 -5.47
N GLY A 570 -6.63 -5.62 -5.36
CA GLY A 570 -6.57 -4.52 -4.38
C GLY A 570 -6.34 -4.96 -2.92
N ARG A 571 -6.95 -6.07 -2.50
CA ARG A 571 -6.90 -6.62 -1.14
C ARG A 571 -5.76 -7.58 -0.87
N SER A 572 -5.32 -8.32 -1.88
CA SER A 572 -4.23 -9.29 -1.75
C SER A 572 -2.86 -8.61 -1.89
N GLY A 573 -1.98 -8.83 -0.91
CA GLY A 573 -0.55 -8.54 -1.05
C GLY A 573 0.16 -9.53 -1.99
N ALA A 574 1.49 -9.47 -2.02
CA ALA A 574 2.30 -10.46 -2.72
C ALA A 574 1.93 -11.90 -2.27
N LYS A 575 1.80 -12.84 -3.24
CA LYS A 575 1.24 -14.19 -3.03
C LYS A 575 1.84 -14.89 -1.80
N LYS A 576 1.09 -14.90 -0.70
CA LYS A 576 1.44 -15.62 0.54
C LYS A 576 1.46 -17.13 0.23
N VAL A 577 2.56 -17.80 0.56
CA VAL A 577 2.63 -19.27 0.45
C VAL A 577 1.66 -19.89 1.45
N MET A 578 0.65 -20.60 0.97
CA MET A 578 -0.32 -21.31 1.81
C MET A 578 0.37 -22.45 2.59
N SER A 579 0.06 -22.52 3.89
CA SER A 579 0.46 -23.63 4.75
C SER A 579 -0.26 -24.93 4.37
N ALA A 580 0.31 -26.06 4.80
CA ALA A 580 -0.30 -27.38 4.58
C ALA A 580 -1.71 -27.51 5.21
N ARG A 581 -2.00 -26.77 6.29
CA ARG A 581 -3.35 -26.75 6.90
C ARG A 581 -4.35 -25.97 6.05
N GLU A 582 -3.98 -24.78 5.58
CA GLU A 582 -4.81 -23.99 4.64
C GLU A 582 -5.10 -24.80 3.37
N LYS A 583 -4.10 -25.50 2.82
CA LYS A 583 -4.27 -26.37 1.64
C LYS A 583 -5.20 -27.57 1.89
N LYS A 584 -5.11 -28.24 3.05
CA LYS A 584 -6.03 -29.35 3.37
C LYS A 584 -7.49 -28.86 3.46
N ILE A 585 -7.71 -27.70 4.07
CA ILE A 585 -9.05 -27.10 4.19
C ILE A 585 -9.58 -26.76 2.78
N LEU A 586 -8.77 -26.14 1.92
CA LEU A 586 -9.13 -25.83 0.53
C LEU A 586 -9.60 -27.09 -0.24
N ILE A 587 -8.90 -28.21 -0.11
CA ILE A 587 -9.27 -29.46 -0.79
C ILE A 587 -10.58 -30.05 -0.22
N ASP A 588 -10.74 -30.03 1.10
CA ASP A 588 -11.94 -30.49 1.82
C ASP A 588 -13.18 -29.59 1.62
N ASP A 589 -12.97 -28.32 1.27
CA ASP A 589 -14.00 -27.42 0.76
C ASP A 589 -14.35 -27.76 -0.71
N CYS A 590 -13.32 -28.03 -1.54
CA CYS A 590 -13.47 -28.30 -2.97
C CYS A 590 -14.11 -29.66 -3.29
N THR A 591 -13.93 -30.71 -2.47
CA THR A 591 -14.66 -31.98 -2.64
C THR A 591 -16.16 -31.74 -2.44
N LYS A 592 -16.54 -31.14 -1.30
CA LYS A 592 -17.93 -30.88 -0.93
C LYS A 592 -18.66 -29.99 -1.95
N LEU A 593 -18.02 -28.93 -2.45
CA LEU A 593 -18.64 -28.09 -3.48
C LEU A 593 -18.80 -28.84 -4.80
N THR A 594 -17.86 -29.72 -5.16
CA THR A 594 -17.93 -30.51 -6.40
C THR A 594 -19.06 -31.54 -6.31
N GLU A 595 -19.09 -32.34 -5.24
CA GLU A 595 -20.12 -33.37 -4.99
C GLU A 595 -21.54 -32.78 -5.01
N HIS A 596 -21.75 -31.66 -4.31
CA HIS A 596 -23.06 -31.01 -4.19
C HIS A 596 -23.49 -30.31 -5.48
N LEU A 597 -22.64 -29.45 -6.04
CA LEU A 597 -23.01 -28.59 -7.17
C LEU A 597 -23.05 -29.33 -8.50
N LEU A 598 -22.30 -30.42 -8.67
CA LEU A 598 -22.39 -31.27 -9.87
C LEU A 598 -23.82 -31.82 -10.08
N ILE A 599 -24.56 -32.08 -8.99
CA ILE A 599 -25.92 -32.65 -9.03
C ILE A 599 -27.00 -31.56 -9.13
N LEU A 600 -26.80 -30.37 -8.53
CA LEU A 600 -27.81 -29.31 -8.49
C LEU A 600 -27.63 -28.20 -9.53
N LEU A 601 -26.42 -27.97 -10.05
CA LEU A 601 -26.17 -26.95 -11.07
C LEU A 601 -27.01 -27.12 -12.35
N PRO A 602 -27.27 -28.33 -12.89
CA PRO A 602 -28.17 -28.50 -14.03
C PRO A 602 -29.59 -28.00 -13.73
N LYS A 603 -30.09 -28.24 -12.51
CA LYS A 603 -31.45 -27.79 -12.09
C LYS A 603 -31.51 -26.28 -11.98
N LEU A 604 -30.46 -25.64 -11.47
CA LEU A 604 -30.33 -24.18 -11.38
C LEU A 604 -30.23 -23.54 -12.78
N LEU A 605 -29.42 -24.10 -13.68
CA LEU A 605 -29.32 -23.64 -15.07
C LEU A 605 -30.68 -23.73 -15.79
N SER A 606 -31.44 -24.81 -15.56
CA SER A 606 -32.79 -24.97 -16.12
C SER A 606 -33.79 -23.96 -15.54
N LYS A 607 -33.85 -23.80 -14.20
CA LYS A 607 -34.76 -22.85 -13.52
C LYS A 607 -34.52 -21.40 -13.96
N PHE A 608 -33.27 -21.01 -14.15
CA PHE A 608 -32.87 -19.66 -14.52
C PHE A 608 -32.56 -19.49 -16.02
N SER A 609 -32.93 -20.46 -16.86
CA SER A 609 -32.54 -20.53 -18.28
C SER A 609 -32.93 -19.32 -19.15
N SER A 610 -33.85 -18.47 -18.70
CA SER A 610 -34.21 -17.20 -19.35
C SER A 610 -33.32 -16.01 -18.97
N SER A 611 -32.58 -16.06 -17.86
CA SER A 611 -31.85 -14.92 -17.29
C SER A 611 -30.37 -14.96 -17.63
N CYS A 612 -29.93 -14.04 -18.49
CA CYS A 612 -28.54 -13.94 -18.98
C CYS A 612 -27.51 -13.91 -17.84
N ASP A 613 -27.69 -13.03 -16.85
CA ASP A 613 -26.64 -12.73 -15.86
C ASP A 613 -26.53 -13.79 -14.76
N ILE A 614 -27.69 -14.38 -14.40
CA ILE A 614 -27.75 -15.54 -13.50
C ILE A 614 -27.09 -16.74 -14.17
N VAL A 615 -27.46 -17.05 -15.42
CA VAL A 615 -26.84 -18.12 -16.21
C VAL A 615 -25.34 -17.89 -16.39
N ALA A 616 -24.91 -16.69 -16.79
CA ALA A 616 -23.49 -16.34 -16.94
C ALA A 616 -22.68 -16.48 -15.64
N SER A 617 -23.35 -16.43 -14.48
CA SER A 617 -22.72 -16.63 -13.17
C SER A 617 -22.68 -18.10 -12.78
N LEU A 618 -23.80 -18.82 -12.88
CA LEU A 618 -23.89 -20.27 -12.68
C LEU A 618 -22.92 -21.05 -13.59
N MET A 619 -22.82 -20.65 -14.85
CA MET A 619 -21.96 -21.25 -15.88
C MET A 619 -20.47 -21.26 -15.50
N LYS A 620 -20.02 -20.38 -14.58
CA LYS A 620 -18.64 -20.32 -14.09
C LYS A 620 -18.31 -21.40 -13.05
N ILE A 621 -19.31 -21.96 -12.36
CA ILE A 621 -19.11 -22.87 -11.21
C ILE A 621 -18.23 -24.11 -11.55
N PRO A 622 -18.37 -24.79 -12.70
CA PRO A 622 -17.57 -25.99 -12.98
C PRO A 622 -16.09 -25.70 -13.26
N GLN A 623 -15.67 -24.44 -13.37
CA GLN A 623 -14.25 -24.06 -13.44
C GLN A 623 -13.52 -24.33 -12.11
N TYR A 624 -14.24 -24.52 -11.01
CA TYR A 624 -13.71 -24.73 -9.65
C TYR A 624 -13.86 -26.17 -9.13
N PHE A 625 -14.33 -27.10 -9.97
CA PHE A 625 -14.48 -28.51 -9.61
C PHE A 625 -13.14 -29.25 -9.58
N LEU A 626 -13.00 -30.26 -8.73
CA LEU A 626 -11.78 -31.09 -8.66
C LEU A 626 -11.69 -32.07 -9.85
N PRO A 627 -10.56 -32.11 -10.59
CA PRO A 627 -10.37 -33.07 -11.70
C PRO A 627 -10.44 -34.53 -11.25
N GLU A 628 -9.97 -34.82 -10.02
CA GLU A 628 -9.86 -36.16 -9.43
C GLU A 628 -11.21 -36.81 -9.07
N CYS A 629 -12.36 -36.19 -9.36
CA CYS A 629 -13.71 -36.69 -9.06
C CYS A 629 -14.16 -37.86 -9.98
N SER A 630 -13.27 -38.85 -10.16
CA SER A 630 -13.30 -39.90 -11.18
C SER A 630 -13.94 -41.21 -10.71
N GLU A 631 -15.07 -41.14 -10.00
CA GLU A 631 -15.91 -42.32 -9.77
C GLU A 631 -16.92 -42.51 -10.90
N ALA A 632 -17.21 -43.78 -11.25
CA ALA A 632 -18.01 -44.12 -12.43
C ALA A 632 -19.42 -43.50 -12.40
N GLU A 633 -20.01 -43.36 -11.21
CA GLU A 633 -21.36 -42.83 -10.97
C GLU A 633 -21.47 -41.36 -11.39
N ASN A 634 -20.41 -40.56 -11.22
CA ASN A 634 -20.39 -39.14 -11.56
C ASN A 634 -20.42 -38.87 -13.07
N THR A 635 -20.07 -39.85 -13.91
CA THR A 635 -20.06 -39.72 -15.38
C THR A 635 -21.42 -39.28 -15.93
N GLN A 636 -22.51 -39.80 -15.36
CA GLN A 636 -23.87 -39.45 -15.78
C GLN A 636 -24.25 -38.02 -15.36
N ALA A 637 -23.83 -37.58 -14.16
CA ALA A 637 -24.07 -36.22 -13.69
C ALA A 637 -23.28 -35.17 -14.52
N VAL A 638 -22.01 -35.46 -14.83
CA VAL A 638 -21.18 -34.65 -15.75
C VAL A 638 -21.82 -34.57 -17.14
N SER A 639 -22.30 -35.69 -17.68
CA SER A 639 -22.99 -35.69 -18.98
C SER A 639 -24.31 -34.91 -18.96
N GLY A 640 -25.06 -34.94 -17.86
CA GLY A 640 -26.28 -34.14 -17.69
C GLY A 640 -26.00 -32.63 -17.62
N LEU A 641 -24.96 -32.25 -16.88
CA LEU A 641 -24.50 -30.85 -16.80
C LEU A 641 -24.05 -30.33 -18.17
N ILE A 642 -23.24 -31.09 -18.91
CA ILE A 642 -22.78 -30.70 -20.26
C ILE A 642 -23.96 -30.58 -21.23
N ALA A 643 -24.97 -31.45 -21.13
CA ALA A 643 -26.18 -31.37 -21.96
C ALA A 643 -26.99 -30.10 -21.66
N GLU A 644 -27.21 -29.75 -20.39
CA GLU A 644 -27.94 -28.54 -19.99
C GLU A 644 -27.17 -27.27 -20.39
N MET A 645 -25.84 -27.25 -20.19
CA MET A 645 -24.97 -26.18 -20.70
C MET A 645 -25.08 -26.02 -22.22
N GLY A 646 -25.22 -27.12 -22.96
CA GLY A 646 -25.45 -27.12 -24.41
C GLY A 646 -26.82 -26.55 -24.79
N ALA A 647 -27.89 -26.90 -24.08
CA ALA A 647 -29.24 -26.37 -24.31
C ALA A 647 -29.31 -24.86 -24.05
N VAL A 648 -28.72 -24.41 -22.94
CA VAL A 648 -28.57 -22.99 -22.59
C VAL A 648 -27.80 -22.21 -23.67
N LEU A 649 -26.76 -22.79 -24.25
CA LEU A 649 -25.98 -22.18 -25.34
C LEU A 649 -26.74 -22.04 -26.66
N GLU A 650 -27.88 -22.70 -26.84
CA GLU A 650 -28.73 -22.46 -28.00
C GLU A 650 -29.63 -21.24 -27.80
N LEU A 651 -30.23 -21.11 -26.61
CA LEU A 651 -31.10 -19.99 -26.24
C LEU A 651 -30.37 -18.64 -26.16
N HIS A 652 -29.07 -18.62 -25.83
CA HIS A 652 -28.33 -17.39 -25.51
C HIS A 652 -27.29 -16.99 -26.56
N SER A 653 -27.22 -15.68 -26.82
CA SER A 653 -26.16 -15.01 -27.60
C SER A 653 -25.40 -13.94 -26.80
N SER A 654 -25.71 -13.78 -25.51
CA SER A 654 -25.10 -12.78 -24.60
C SER A 654 -23.59 -13.03 -24.40
N PRO A 655 -22.71 -12.03 -24.59
CA PRO A 655 -21.27 -12.19 -24.42
C PRO A 655 -20.85 -12.78 -23.06
N ALA A 656 -21.54 -12.41 -21.98
CA ALA A 656 -21.23 -12.90 -20.64
C ALA A 656 -21.50 -14.41 -20.47
N VAL A 657 -22.60 -14.91 -21.03
CA VAL A 657 -22.94 -16.34 -21.04
C VAL A 657 -21.93 -17.11 -21.90
N LEU A 658 -21.63 -16.59 -23.08
CA LEU A 658 -20.76 -17.24 -24.05
C LEU A 658 -19.29 -17.29 -23.60
N GLU A 659 -18.76 -16.23 -22.98
CA GLU A 659 -17.41 -16.24 -22.41
C GLU A 659 -17.31 -17.18 -21.20
N ALA A 660 -18.30 -17.14 -20.29
CA ALA A 660 -18.35 -18.05 -19.15
C ALA A 660 -18.36 -19.51 -19.62
N ALA A 661 -19.21 -19.85 -20.60
CA ALA A 661 -19.29 -21.19 -21.16
C ALA A 661 -18.01 -21.62 -21.87
N ALA A 662 -17.39 -20.78 -22.71
CA ALA A 662 -16.15 -21.11 -23.40
C ALA A 662 -14.98 -21.38 -22.42
N ARG A 663 -14.88 -20.59 -21.35
CA ARG A 663 -13.91 -20.83 -20.26
C ARG A 663 -14.22 -22.12 -19.48
N THR A 664 -15.49 -22.43 -19.25
CA THR A 664 -15.90 -23.68 -18.57
C THR A 664 -15.65 -24.90 -19.42
N TYR A 665 -15.97 -24.87 -20.73
CA TYR A 665 -15.59 -25.92 -21.67
C TYR A 665 -14.07 -26.08 -21.77
N LEU A 666 -13.27 -25.01 -21.65
CA LEU A 666 -11.81 -25.11 -21.60
C LEU A 666 -11.33 -25.88 -20.36
N SER A 667 -11.88 -25.59 -19.18
CA SER A 667 -11.57 -26.36 -17.96
C SER A 667 -11.99 -27.82 -18.09
N LEU A 668 -13.25 -28.07 -18.47
CA LEU A 668 -13.79 -29.44 -18.61
C LEU A 668 -13.10 -30.28 -19.70
N CYS A 669 -12.46 -29.65 -20.69
CA CYS A 669 -11.68 -30.32 -21.74
C CYS A 669 -10.20 -30.55 -21.40
N GLY A 670 -9.74 -30.23 -20.17
CA GLY A 670 -8.38 -30.50 -19.71
C GLY A 670 -8.04 -32.01 -19.68
N GLU A 671 -6.77 -32.39 -19.76
CA GLU A 671 -6.40 -33.82 -19.84
C GLU A 671 -6.61 -34.61 -18.53
N GLU A 672 -6.74 -33.91 -17.41
CA GLU A 672 -6.85 -34.48 -16.06
C GLU A 672 -8.30 -34.65 -15.57
N THR A 673 -9.32 -34.23 -16.33
CA THR A 673 -10.71 -34.16 -15.86
C THR A 673 -11.57 -35.40 -16.19
N ALA A 674 -12.34 -35.86 -15.20
CA ALA A 674 -13.41 -36.82 -15.42
C ALA A 674 -14.44 -36.30 -16.45
N GLY A 675 -14.80 -37.12 -17.44
CA GLY A 675 -15.75 -36.74 -18.50
C GLY A 675 -15.18 -35.86 -19.63
N CYS A 676 -13.87 -35.58 -19.65
CA CYS A 676 -13.19 -34.79 -20.67
C CYS A 676 -13.54 -35.16 -22.13
N SER A 677 -13.64 -36.45 -22.44
CA SER A 677 -14.03 -36.94 -23.77
C SER A 677 -15.46 -36.53 -24.16
N VAL A 678 -16.39 -36.52 -23.19
CA VAL A 678 -17.79 -36.08 -23.38
C VAL A 678 -17.83 -34.57 -23.59
N ALA A 679 -17.09 -33.80 -22.80
CA ALA A 679 -16.99 -32.34 -22.95
C ALA A 679 -16.41 -31.92 -24.31
N ARG A 680 -15.34 -32.60 -24.76
CA ARG A 680 -14.73 -32.37 -26.08
C ARG A 680 -15.69 -32.73 -27.22
N ALA A 681 -16.41 -33.85 -27.12
CA ALA A 681 -17.38 -34.27 -28.14
C ALA A 681 -18.60 -33.32 -28.22
N ALA A 682 -19.13 -32.89 -27.06
CA ALA A 682 -20.22 -31.92 -27.00
C ALA A 682 -19.80 -30.57 -27.61
N ARG A 683 -18.65 -30.01 -27.19
CA ARG A 683 -18.07 -28.78 -27.76
C ARG A 683 -17.92 -28.87 -29.27
N ASP A 684 -17.34 -29.96 -29.78
CA ASP A 684 -17.08 -30.12 -31.21
C ASP A 684 -18.41 -30.23 -32.01
N SER A 685 -19.44 -30.83 -31.42
CA SER A 685 -20.80 -30.87 -32.00
C SER A 685 -21.50 -29.50 -31.99
N LEU A 686 -21.31 -28.68 -30.94
CA LEU A 686 -21.81 -27.30 -30.90
C LEU A 686 -21.14 -26.46 -31.99
N VAL A 687 -19.81 -26.45 -32.03
CA VAL A 687 -19.03 -25.67 -33.01
C VAL A 687 -19.37 -26.07 -34.44
N HIS A 688 -19.39 -27.37 -34.76
CA HIS A 688 -19.70 -27.84 -36.11
C HIS A 688 -21.07 -27.32 -36.59
N ARG A 689 -22.10 -27.40 -35.75
CA ARG A 689 -23.44 -26.92 -36.11
C ARG A 689 -23.51 -25.39 -36.27
N TRP A 690 -22.78 -24.62 -35.46
CA TRP A 690 -22.69 -23.16 -35.65
C TRP A 690 -21.90 -22.80 -36.92
N VAL A 691 -20.87 -23.57 -37.30
CA VAL A 691 -20.15 -23.39 -38.57
C VAL A 691 -21.05 -23.70 -39.76
N ASP A 692 -21.81 -24.79 -39.70
CA ASP A 692 -22.74 -25.18 -40.77
C ASP A 692 -23.86 -24.13 -40.95
N GLN A 693 -24.46 -23.66 -39.83
CA GLN A 693 -25.46 -22.59 -39.83
C GLN A 693 -24.88 -21.30 -40.44
N LEU A 694 -23.69 -20.88 -40.01
CA LEU A 694 -23.05 -19.68 -40.56
C LEU A 694 -22.71 -19.83 -42.05
N THR A 695 -22.28 -21.02 -42.48
CA THR A 695 -21.95 -21.29 -43.89
C THR A 695 -23.20 -21.20 -44.77
N ALA A 696 -24.35 -21.69 -44.30
CA ALA A 696 -25.63 -21.53 -44.99
C ALA A 696 -26.06 -20.05 -45.04
N LEU A 697 -26.09 -19.37 -43.89
CA LEU A 697 -26.52 -17.96 -43.79
C LEU A 697 -25.66 -17.02 -44.66
N LEU A 698 -24.34 -17.24 -44.72
CA LEU A 698 -23.45 -16.48 -45.60
C LEU A 698 -23.64 -16.86 -47.07
N GLY A 699 -23.80 -18.15 -47.39
CA GLY A 699 -24.07 -18.61 -48.75
C GLY A 699 -25.34 -18.01 -49.37
N ASP A 700 -26.39 -17.82 -48.55
CA ASP A 700 -27.67 -17.24 -48.94
C ASP A 700 -27.71 -15.69 -48.91
N SER A 701 -26.62 -15.02 -48.49
CA SER A 701 -26.62 -13.55 -48.23
C SER A 701 -25.39 -12.79 -48.77
N LEU A 702 -24.45 -13.47 -49.44
CA LEU A 702 -23.19 -12.89 -49.91
C LEU A 702 -23.13 -12.91 -51.45
N GLU A 703 -23.75 -11.92 -52.10
CA GLU A 703 -23.55 -11.67 -53.53
C GLU A 703 -22.23 -10.93 -53.76
N GLY A 704 -21.15 -11.70 -53.99
CA GLY A 704 -19.80 -11.16 -54.23
C GLY A 704 -19.07 -10.80 -52.94
N ASP A 705 -18.48 -9.60 -52.89
CA ASP A 705 -17.76 -9.08 -51.70
C ASP A 705 -18.68 -8.21 -50.79
N SER A 706 -19.98 -8.16 -51.07
CA SER A 706 -21.00 -7.40 -50.33
C SER A 706 -22.04 -8.30 -49.65
N LEU A 707 -22.31 -8.07 -48.36
CA LEU A 707 -23.43 -8.69 -47.66
C LEU A 707 -24.74 -7.97 -47.97
N SER A 708 -25.70 -8.71 -48.53
CA SER A 708 -27.08 -8.29 -48.75
C SER A 708 -28.00 -9.19 -47.93
N ALA A 709 -28.09 -8.91 -46.63
CA ALA A 709 -28.87 -9.67 -45.66
C ALA A 709 -29.99 -8.81 -45.06
N ASP A 710 -31.16 -9.41 -44.85
CA ASP A 710 -32.25 -8.81 -44.07
C ASP A 710 -31.84 -8.65 -42.60
N GLU A 711 -32.53 -7.79 -41.83
CA GLU A 711 -32.19 -7.54 -40.42
C GLU A 711 -32.24 -8.81 -39.56
N GLU A 712 -33.24 -9.69 -39.78
CA GLU A 712 -33.41 -10.97 -39.09
C GLU A 712 -32.22 -11.92 -39.37
N LYS A 713 -31.88 -12.14 -40.65
CA LYS A 713 -30.70 -12.92 -41.07
C LYS A 713 -29.41 -12.33 -40.51
N THR A 714 -29.29 -11.01 -40.50
CA THR A 714 -28.11 -10.31 -39.95
C THR A 714 -27.99 -10.55 -38.44
N GLY A 715 -29.12 -10.58 -37.72
CA GLY A 715 -29.21 -10.99 -36.32
C GLY A 715 -28.75 -12.42 -36.08
N GLU A 716 -29.17 -13.38 -36.91
CA GLU A 716 -28.72 -14.78 -36.83
C GLU A 716 -27.23 -14.94 -37.13
N ILE A 717 -26.72 -14.29 -38.19
CA ILE A 717 -25.29 -14.26 -38.53
C ILE A 717 -24.50 -13.72 -37.33
N LEU A 718 -24.93 -12.60 -36.76
CA LEU A 718 -24.27 -11.95 -35.64
C LEU A 718 -24.32 -12.79 -34.36
N ALA A 719 -25.43 -13.45 -34.06
CA ALA A 719 -25.55 -14.38 -32.93
C ALA A 719 -24.62 -15.59 -33.10
N THR A 720 -24.56 -16.17 -34.31
CA THR A 720 -23.71 -17.33 -34.62
C THR A 720 -22.23 -16.97 -34.57
N LEU A 721 -21.85 -15.79 -35.09
CA LEU A 721 -20.51 -15.22 -34.94
C LEU A 721 -20.14 -14.98 -33.47
N LYS A 722 -21.06 -14.38 -32.66
CA LYS A 722 -20.86 -14.16 -31.22
C LYS A 722 -20.53 -15.46 -30.47
N LYS A 723 -21.21 -16.57 -30.80
CA LYS A 723 -20.94 -17.94 -30.29
C LYS A 723 -19.58 -18.46 -30.73
N LEU A 724 -19.31 -18.49 -32.04
CA LEU A 724 -18.05 -19.00 -32.60
C LEU A 724 -16.83 -18.22 -32.08
N ARG A 725 -16.91 -16.89 -32.02
CA ARG A 725 -15.85 -16.02 -31.47
C ARG A 725 -15.51 -16.38 -30.03
N ALA A 726 -16.52 -16.50 -29.17
CA ALA A 726 -16.29 -16.78 -27.74
C ALA A 726 -15.56 -18.12 -27.54
N PHE A 727 -15.95 -19.15 -28.29
CA PHE A 727 -15.28 -20.45 -28.27
C PHE A 727 -13.88 -20.40 -28.90
N HIS A 728 -13.68 -19.66 -30.00
CA HIS A 728 -12.38 -19.53 -30.67
C HIS A 728 -11.31 -18.82 -29.80
N ASN A 729 -11.73 -17.93 -28.90
CA ASN A 729 -10.85 -17.33 -27.91
C ASN A 729 -10.25 -18.37 -26.93
N CYS A 730 -11.00 -19.44 -26.62
CA CYS A 730 -10.62 -20.45 -25.63
C CYS A 730 -10.17 -21.80 -26.24
N HIS A 731 -10.47 -22.06 -27.52
CA HIS A 731 -10.29 -23.34 -28.17
C HIS A 731 -9.73 -23.20 -29.59
N ASP A 732 -8.87 -24.15 -29.98
CA ASP A 732 -8.43 -24.28 -31.37
C ASP A 732 -9.58 -24.73 -32.28
N LEU A 733 -10.01 -23.81 -33.16
CA LEU A 733 -11.02 -24.06 -34.19
C LEU A 733 -10.42 -24.05 -35.62
N VAL A 734 -9.09 -24.11 -35.79
CA VAL A 734 -8.42 -23.99 -37.10
C VAL A 734 -8.92 -25.04 -38.10
N ARG A 735 -9.26 -26.26 -37.65
CA ARG A 735 -9.81 -27.35 -38.48
C ARG A 735 -11.15 -27.04 -39.18
N TRP A 736 -11.87 -25.99 -38.77
CA TRP A 736 -13.11 -25.53 -39.43
C TRP A 736 -12.87 -24.41 -40.46
N ASN A 737 -11.61 -24.05 -40.77
CA ASN A 737 -11.24 -23.09 -41.83
C ASN A 737 -11.92 -21.70 -41.74
N LEU A 738 -12.29 -21.27 -40.53
CA LEU A 738 -12.98 -19.99 -40.25
C LEU A 738 -12.32 -18.76 -40.90
N PHE A 739 -11.01 -18.79 -41.13
CA PHE A 739 -10.30 -17.68 -41.80
C PHE A 739 -10.80 -17.43 -43.22
N GLU A 740 -10.91 -18.49 -44.04
CA GLU A 740 -11.32 -18.37 -45.44
C GLU A 740 -12.81 -18.02 -45.56
N LEU A 741 -13.64 -18.51 -44.64
CA LEU A 741 -15.07 -18.18 -44.57
C LEU A 741 -15.34 -16.70 -44.22
N LEU A 742 -14.49 -16.09 -43.39
CA LEU A 742 -14.73 -14.75 -42.83
C LEU A 742 -13.89 -13.63 -43.46
N SER A 743 -12.77 -13.94 -44.10
CA SER A 743 -11.89 -12.96 -44.77
C SER A 743 -12.53 -12.14 -45.92
N PRO A 744 -13.55 -12.64 -46.67
CA PRO A 744 -14.28 -11.83 -47.65
C PRO A 744 -15.00 -10.63 -47.03
N LEU A 745 -15.55 -10.78 -45.81
CA LEU A 745 -16.41 -9.76 -45.19
C LEU A 745 -15.66 -8.45 -44.87
N LEU A 746 -14.33 -8.51 -44.73
CA LEU A 746 -13.46 -7.34 -44.51
C LEU A 746 -12.88 -6.76 -45.83
N SER A 747 -13.53 -6.97 -46.97
CA SER A 747 -13.03 -6.48 -48.26
C SER A 747 -13.02 -4.96 -48.42
N VAL A 748 -12.39 -4.48 -49.49
CA VAL A 748 -12.38 -3.06 -49.86
C VAL A 748 -13.78 -2.60 -50.27
N GLU A 749 -14.53 -3.46 -50.96
CA GLU A 749 -15.83 -3.11 -51.55
C GLU A 749 -16.94 -3.03 -50.49
N SER A 750 -16.80 -3.74 -49.35
CA SER A 750 -17.70 -3.59 -48.20
C SER A 750 -17.56 -2.25 -47.45
N SER A 751 -16.59 -1.40 -47.79
CA SER A 751 -16.36 -0.11 -47.11
C SER A 751 -17.30 1.04 -47.49
N GLN A 752 -18.13 0.88 -48.54
CA GLN A 752 -19.08 1.92 -49.00
C GLN A 752 -20.57 1.51 -48.87
N GLY A 753 -20.85 0.30 -48.39
CA GLY A 753 -22.21 -0.21 -48.21
C GLY A 753 -22.28 -1.66 -47.70
N GLY A 754 -21.32 -2.07 -46.87
CA GLY A 754 -21.20 -3.45 -46.39
C GLY A 754 -21.66 -3.68 -44.95
N ALA A 755 -21.09 -4.71 -44.33
CA ALA A 755 -21.55 -5.28 -43.05
C ALA A 755 -21.67 -4.26 -41.90
N LEU A 756 -22.67 -4.46 -41.04
CA LEU A 756 -22.84 -3.68 -39.81
C LEU A 756 -21.55 -3.69 -38.95
N PRO A 757 -21.21 -2.59 -38.24
CA PRO A 757 -20.02 -2.51 -37.39
C PRO A 757 -19.89 -3.67 -36.40
N GLU A 758 -21.00 -4.12 -35.82
CA GLU A 758 -21.02 -5.29 -34.92
C GLU A 758 -20.52 -6.58 -35.59
N VAL A 759 -20.93 -6.85 -36.84
CA VAL A 759 -20.46 -8.02 -37.61
C VAL A 759 -18.96 -7.89 -37.89
N LEU A 760 -18.49 -6.69 -38.25
CA LEU A 760 -17.06 -6.43 -38.49
C LEU A 760 -16.21 -6.63 -37.22
N LEU A 761 -16.72 -6.27 -36.04
CA LEU A 761 -16.03 -6.50 -34.75
C LEU A 761 -15.85 -7.99 -34.46
N GLU A 762 -16.94 -8.77 -34.56
CA GLU A 762 -16.91 -10.23 -34.33
C GLU A 762 -15.99 -10.94 -35.34
N VAL A 763 -16.04 -10.54 -36.62
CA VAL A 763 -15.15 -11.05 -37.68
C VAL A 763 -13.69 -10.73 -37.40
N LEU A 764 -13.36 -9.48 -37.06
CA LEU A 764 -11.98 -9.08 -36.71
C LEU A 764 -11.44 -9.89 -35.52
N GLN A 765 -12.27 -10.17 -34.52
CA GLN A 765 -11.90 -10.99 -33.37
C GLN A 765 -11.72 -12.47 -33.78
N CYS A 766 -12.63 -13.06 -34.54
CA CYS A 766 -12.51 -14.43 -35.08
C CYS A 766 -11.24 -14.64 -35.93
N LEU A 767 -10.93 -13.70 -36.83
CA LEU A 767 -9.73 -13.76 -37.66
C LEU A 767 -8.44 -13.58 -36.84
N CYS A 768 -8.48 -12.72 -35.81
CA CYS A 768 -7.39 -12.58 -34.84
C CYS A 768 -7.09 -13.91 -34.14
N TYR A 769 -8.10 -14.55 -33.54
CA TYR A 769 -7.94 -15.85 -32.88
C TYR A 769 -7.47 -16.94 -33.84
N SER A 770 -7.96 -16.96 -35.09
CA SER A 770 -7.49 -17.90 -36.11
C SER A 770 -5.99 -17.73 -36.41
N MET A 771 -5.51 -16.49 -36.54
CA MET A 771 -4.09 -16.21 -36.70
C MET A 771 -3.27 -16.59 -35.46
N LEU A 772 -3.78 -16.33 -34.24
CA LEU A 772 -3.08 -16.67 -33.01
C LEU A 772 -2.96 -18.19 -32.80
N TRP A 773 -4.01 -18.97 -33.06
CA TRP A 773 -3.94 -20.44 -33.02
C TRP A 773 -3.04 -21.02 -34.12
N SER A 774 -3.11 -20.49 -35.35
CA SER A 774 -2.19 -20.84 -36.45
C SER A 774 -0.72 -20.60 -36.07
N LEU A 775 -0.41 -19.47 -35.42
CA LEU A 775 0.94 -19.16 -34.93
C LEU A 775 1.35 -20.04 -33.74
N ASN A 776 0.44 -20.33 -32.81
CA ASN A 776 0.71 -21.16 -31.62
C ASN A 776 0.97 -22.64 -31.97
N THR A 777 0.20 -23.18 -32.92
CA THR A 777 0.34 -24.57 -33.42
C THR A 777 1.41 -24.70 -34.53
N SER A 778 2.20 -23.65 -34.79
CA SER A 778 3.14 -23.62 -35.92
C SER A 778 4.21 -24.70 -35.85
N SER A 779 4.69 -25.07 -34.66
CA SER A 779 5.67 -26.15 -34.44
C SER A 779 5.18 -27.53 -34.88
N GLU A 780 3.87 -27.77 -34.87
CA GLU A 780 3.25 -29.06 -35.23
C GLU A 780 2.71 -29.04 -36.67
N THR A 781 2.12 -27.92 -37.07
CA THR A 781 1.43 -27.78 -38.36
C THR A 781 2.38 -27.51 -39.54
N LEU A 782 3.47 -26.77 -39.31
CA LEU A 782 4.45 -26.39 -40.35
C LEU A 782 5.38 -27.56 -40.68
N THR A 783 4.84 -28.47 -41.47
CA THR A 783 5.51 -29.68 -41.98
C THR A 783 6.10 -29.49 -43.38
N SER A 784 5.92 -28.33 -44.01
CA SER A 784 6.55 -28.00 -45.30
C SER A 784 6.75 -26.48 -45.47
N ARG A 785 7.67 -26.11 -46.38
CA ARG A 785 7.88 -24.72 -46.81
C ARG A 785 6.61 -24.09 -47.39
N GLU A 786 5.76 -24.87 -48.06
CA GLU A 786 4.52 -24.38 -48.67
C GLU A 786 3.52 -23.93 -47.60
N LYS A 787 3.35 -24.72 -46.53
CA LYS A 787 2.53 -24.32 -45.36
C LYS A 787 3.07 -23.05 -44.69
N ALA A 788 4.39 -22.94 -44.53
CA ALA A 788 5.02 -21.76 -43.94
C ALA A 788 4.88 -20.49 -44.83
N VAL A 789 4.86 -20.66 -46.16
CA VAL A 789 4.51 -19.58 -47.10
C VAL A 789 3.03 -19.22 -47.03
N ALA A 790 2.12 -20.21 -46.96
CA ALA A 790 0.69 -20.00 -46.85
C ALA A 790 0.33 -19.24 -45.57
N GLN A 791 0.84 -19.64 -44.39
CA GLN A 791 0.64 -18.93 -43.12
C GLN A 791 1.14 -17.47 -43.19
N ARG A 792 2.27 -17.21 -43.86
CA ARG A 792 2.76 -15.83 -44.04
C ARG A 792 1.87 -15.01 -45.00
N LEU A 793 1.29 -15.64 -46.02
CA LEU A 793 0.31 -14.98 -46.91
C LEU A 793 -1.00 -14.69 -46.16
N GLN A 794 -1.45 -15.61 -45.31
CA GLN A 794 -2.60 -15.45 -44.41
C GLN A 794 -2.40 -14.26 -43.44
N LEU A 795 -1.23 -14.20 -42.78
CA LEU A 795 -0.82 -13.06 -41.94
C LEU A 795 -0.78 -11.73 -42.72
N ARG A 796 -0.26 -11.75 -43.95
CA ARG A 796 -0.24 -10.58 -44.82
C ARG A 796 -1.65 -10.10 -45.15
N LEU A 797 -2.53 -11.01 -45.57
CA LEU A 797 -3.92 -10.68 -45.91
C LEU A 797 -4.66 -10.12 -44.69
N PHE A 798 -4.51 -10.73 -43.51
CA PHE A 798 -5.03 -10.20 -42.25
C PHE A 798 -4.56 -8.77 -41.95
N CYS A 799 -3.26 -8.49 -42.12
CA CYS A 799 -2.71 -7.15 -41.95
C CYS A 799 -3.20 -6.15 -43.01
N GLU A 800 -3.46 -6.59 -44.24
CA GLU A 800 -4.00 -5.76 -45.32
C GLU A 800 -5.49 -5.42 -45.08
N ARG A 801 -6.32 -6.40 -44.67
CA ARG A 801 -7.71 -6.14 -44.24
C ARG A 801 -7.76 -5.22 -43.01
N GLY A 802 -6.99 -5.54 -41.96
CA GLY A 802 -6.91 -4.72 -40.74
C GLY A 802 -6.46 -3.28 -41.00
N HIS A 803 -5.56 -3.05 -41.97
CA HIS A 803 -5.16 -1.70 -42.38
C HIS A 803 -6.35 -0.87 -42.92
N HIS A 804 -7.30 -1.48 -43.62
CA HIS A 804 -8.50 -0.80 -44.10
C HIS A 804 -9.46 -0.49 -42.95
N CYS A 805 -9.68 -1.43 -42.03
CA CYS A 805 -10.52 -1.23 -40.84
C CYS A 805 -10.01 -0.11 -39.90
N LEU A 806 -8.70 0.20 -39.87
CA LEU A 806 -8.16 1.39 -39.18
C LEU A 806 -8.70 2.73 -39.71
N SER A 807 -9.26 2.75 -40.92
CA SER A 807 -9.83 3.95 -41.57
C SER A 807 -11.36 3.94 -41.63
N HIS A 808 -12.01 2.98 -40.95
CA HIS A 808 -13.47 2.83 -40.94
C HIS A 808 -14.19 4.04 -40.31
N SER A 809 -15.48 4.24 -40.62
CA SER A 809 -16.28 5.33 -40.03
C SER A 809 -16.35 5.20 -38.50
N ASP A 810 -16.87 4.06 -38.02
CA ASP A 810 -17.03 3.72 -36.61
C ASP A 810 -15.68 3.56 -35.87
N LEU A 811 -15.57 4.13 -34.66
CA LEU A 811 -14.37 4.12 -33.83
C LEU A 811 -14.05 2.75 -33.21
N SER A 812 -15.07 1.97 -32.83
CA SER A 812 -14.89 0.64 -32.22
C SER A 812 -14.20 -0.32 -33.20
N VAL A 813 -14.61 -0.29 -34.47
CA VAL A 813 -14.00 -1.08 -35.55
C VAL A 813 -12.52 -0.72 -35.73
N ARG A 814 -12.16 0.58 -35.66
CA ARG A 814 -10.75 1.00 -35.70
C ARG A 814 -9.97 0.50 -34.47
N GLN A 815 -10.53 0.63 -33.26
CA GLN A 815 -9.90 0.17 -32.02
C GLN A 815 -9.67 -1.35 -32.04
N GLN A 816 -10.65 -2.13 -32.48
CA GLN A 816 -10.55 -3.58 -32.57
C GLN A 816 -9.55 -4.02 -33.65
N ALA A 817 -9.56 -3.39 -34.82
CA ALA A 817 -8.57 -3.64 -35.86
C ALA A 817 -7.15 -3.29 -35.40
N PHE A 818 -6.99 -2.18 -34.69
CA PHE A 818 -5.71 -1.75 -34.11
C PHE A 818 -5.17 -2.79 -33.12
N LEU A 819 -5.96 -3.21 -32.14
CA LEU A 819 -5.56 -4.22 -31.15
C LEU A 819 -5.23 -5.55 -31.81
N ALA A 820 -6.11 -6.05 -32.68
CA ALA A 820 -5.94 -7.33 -33.36
C ALA A 820 -4.66 -7.37 -34.23
N VAL A 821 -4.37 -6.29 -34.95
CA VAL A 821 -3.11 -6.19 -35.71
C VAL A 821 -1.90 -6.10 -34.77
N CYS A 822 -1.96 -5.34 -33.67
CA CYS A 822 -0.85 -5.24 -32.73
C CYS A 822 -0.53 -6.59 -32.04
N ASP A 823 -1.54 -7.32 -31.60
CA ASP A 823 -1.33 -8.56 -30.85
C ASP A 823 -0.91 -9.73 -31.76
N VAL A 824 -1.47 -9.86 -32.98
CA VAL A 824 -1.01 -10.87 -33.96
C VAL A 824 0.44 -10.59 -34.40
N LEU A 825 0.81 -9.33 -34.63
CA LEU A 825 2.19 -8.97 -34.97
C LEU A 825 3.17 -9.21 -33.80
N THR A 826 2.74 -8.94 -32.56
CA THR A 826 3.54 -9.23 -31.37
C THR A 826 3.73 -10.75 -31.19
N ALA A 827 2.67 -11.54 -31.39
CA ALA A 827 2.72 -13.00 -31.32
C ALA A 827 3.61 -13.61 -32.42
N HIS A 828 3.54 -13.10 -33.65
CA HIS A 828 4.42 -13.54 -34.76
C HIS A 828 5.90 -13.28 -34.45
N SER A 829 6.22 -12.08 -33.94
CA SER A 829 7.58 -11.77 -33.48
C SER A 829 8.05 -12.65 -32.33
N TYR A 830 7.17 -12.97 -31.38
CA TYR A 830 7.49 -13.88 -30.28
C TYR A 830 7.81 -15.30 -30.76
N GLN A 831 6.99 -15.86 -31.67
CA GLN A 831 7.21 -17.20 -32.21
C GLN A 831 8.54 -17.30 -33.00
N LEU A 832 8.93 -16.24 -33.74
CA LEU A 832 10.24 -16.17 -34.40
C LEU A 832 11.45 -16.28 -33.43
N HIS A 833 11.27 -16.00 -32.14
CA HIS A 833 12.32 -16.09 -31.12
C HIS A 833 12.30 -17.39 -30.29
N VAL A 834 11.18 -18.12 -30.28
CA VAL A 834 10.98 -19.35 -29.47
C VAL A 834 11.09 -20.62 -30.32
N TRP A 835 10.84 -20.51 -31.63
CA TRP A 835 10.81 -21.63 -32.57
C TRP A 835 12.15 -22.40 -32.68
N ASP A 836 12.07 -23.73 -32.72
CA ASP A 836 13.21 -24.65 -32.89
C ASP A 836 13.66 -24.77 -34.36
N PRO A 837 14.91 -24.39 -34.71
CA PRO A 837 15.47 -24.51 -36.05
C PRO A 837 15.46 -25.90 -36.70
N THR A 838 15.13 -26.99 -36.00
CA THR A 838 15.07 -28.35 -36.60
C THR A 838 13.82 -28.63 -37.43
N SER A 839 12.79 -27.78 -37.39
CA SER A 839 11.49 -27.97 -38.07
C SER A 839 11.32 -27.03 -39.27
N PHE A 840 10.09 -26.78 -39.76
CA PHE A 840 9.81 -25.55 -40.54
C PHE A 840 9.11 -24.55 -39.62
N GLY A 841 9.42 -23.26 -39.78
CA GLY A 841 8.97 -22.21 -38.86
C GLY A 841 8.17 -21.10 -39.52
N PRO A 842 7.51 -20.24 -38.71
CA PRO A 842 6.92 -19.00 -39.19
C PRO A 842 7.93 -18.18 -39.98
N LEU A 843 7.57 -17.77 -41.19
CA LEU A 843 8.46 -16.96 -42.02
C LEU A 843 8.39 -15.48 -41.61
N LEU A 844 9.52 -14.77 -41.66
CA LEU A 844 9.61 -13.35 -41.36
C LEU A 844 8.61 -12.53 -42.20
N TYR A 845 7.90 -11.64 -41.52
CA TYR A 845 6.96 -10.67 -42.03
C TYR A 845 7.33 -9.31 -41.44
N THR A 846 7.23 -8.25 -42.24
CA THR A 846 7.54 -6.88 -41.83
C THR A 846 6.36 -6.00 -42.23
N PRO A 847 5.70 -5.28 -41.29
CA PRO A 847 4.57 -4.42 -41.61
C PRO A 847 4.92 -3.36 -42.65
N SER A 848 4.01 -3.11 -43.60
CA SER A 848 4.28 -2.15 -44.67
C SER A 848 4.42 -0.71 -44.13
N PRO A 849 5.22 0.17 -44.77
CA PRO A 849 5.30 1.59 -44.38
C PRO A 849 4.00 2.39 -44.50
N LYS A 850 2.91 1.80 -45.02
CA LYS A 850 1.55 2.37 -44.89
C LYS A 850 0.94 1.99 -43.54
N LEU A 851 0.96 0.70 -43.19
CA LEU A 851 0.43 0.19 -41.93
C LEU A 851 1.18 0.74 -40.71
N GLN A 852 2.52 0.81 -40.74
CA GLN A 852 3.31 1.37 -39.62
C GLN A 852 2.88 2.81 -39.29
N ARG A 853 2.69 3.65 -40.31
CA ARG A 853 2.19 5.03 -40.15
C ARG A 853 0.73 5.06 -39.68
N ALA A 854 -0.14 4.19 -40.20
CA ALA A 854 -1.53 4.12 -39.75
C ALA A 854 -1.64 3.79 -38.26
N LEU A 855 -0.85 2.82 -37.76
CA LEU A 855 -0.78 2.48 -36.33
C LEU A 855 -0.28 3.67 -35.49
N LEU A 856 0.79 4.35 -35.93
CA LEU A 856 1.32 5.51 -35.23
C LEU A 856 0.31 6.68 -35.19
N THR A 857 -0.29 7.03 -36.33
CA THR A 857 -1.33 8.08 -36.42
C THR A 857 -2.53 7.74 -35.53
N PHE A 858 -2.98 6.49 -35.51
CA PHE A 858 -4.08 6.04 -34.66
C PHE A 858 -3.79 6.31 -33.17
N VAL A 859 -2.60 5.94 -32.69
CA VAL A 859 -2.18 6.21 -31.30
C VAL A 859 -2.14 7.71 -31.00
N CYS A 860 -1.52 8.50 -31.89
CA CYS A 860 -1.43 9.94 -31.72
C CYS A 860 -2.79 10.65 -31.68
N MET A 861 -3.80 10.13 -32.40
CA MET A 861 -5.16 10.68 -32.42
C MET A 861 -6.06 10.18 -31.28
N HIS A 862 -5.98 8.91 -30.90
CA HIS A 862 -6.97 8.27 -30.03
C HIS A 862 -6.50 7.96 -28.60
N VAL A 863 -5.20 8.05 -28.31
CA VAL A 863 -4.67 7.90 -26.93
C VAL A 863 -4.49 9.26 -26.25
N PHE A 864 -3.85 10.21 -26.93
CA PHE A 864 -3.41 11.49 -26.37
C PHE A 864 -4.42 12.64 -26.56
N VAL A 865 -5.70 12.35 -26.29
CA VAL A 865 -6.81 13.33 -26.29
C VAL A 865 -6.69 14.23 -25.03
N GLY A 866 -7.09 15.51 -25.11
CA GLY A 866 -6.95 16.47 -24.01
C GLY A 866 -8.19 16.56 -23.11
N PRO A 867 -8.06 16.73 -21.79
CA PRO A 867 -9.20 16.98 -20.88
C PRO A 867 -9.87 18.35 -21.13
N ASP A 868 -9.18 19.23 -21.87
CA ASP A 868 -9.61 20.58 -22.23
C ASP A 868 -10.88 20.60 -23.11
N CYS A 869 -11.30 19.46 -23.66
CA CYS A 869 -12.50 19.32 -24.50
C CYS A 869 -13.78 19.03 -23.69
N ASP A 870 -13.68 18.22 -22.62
CA ASP A 870 -14.86 17.66 -21.92
C ASP A 870 -15.19 18.39 -20.60
N SER A 871 -14.52 19.52 -20.34
CA SER A 871 -14.60 20.34 -19.12
C SER A 871 -15.95 21.08 -18.92
N GLN A 872 -17.03 20.62 -19.54
CA GLN A 872 -18.39 21.17 -19.42
C GLN A 872 -19.48 20.12 -19.12
N CYS A 873 -19.15 18.83 -19.02
CA CYS A 873 -20.10 17.84 -18.49
C CYS A 873 -20.23 18.00 -16.97
N SER A 874 -21.47 18.13 -16.49
CA SER A 874 -21.79 18.18 -15.06
C SER A 874 -21.45 16.85 -14.38
N VAL A 875 -20.73 16.90 -13.26
CA VAL A 875 -20.23 15.70 -12.58
C VAL A 875 -21.38 14.96 -11.89
N SER A 876 -21.79 13.84 -12.48
CA SER A 876 -22.47 12.75 -11.77
C SER A 876 -21.44 11.66 -11.41
N GLU A 877 -21.68 10.87 -10.36
CA GLU A 877 -20.70 9.87 -9.89
C GLU A 877 -20.44 8.76 -10.92
N ASN A 878 -21.42 8.48 -11.81
CA ASN A 878 -21.24 7.56 -12.95
C ASN A 878 -20.08 8.00 -13.88
N SER A 879 -19.87 9.31 -14.05
CA SER A 879 -18.84 9.85 -14.96
C SER A 879 -17.40 9.50 -14.54
N GLU A 880 -17.14 9.29 -13.24
CA GLU A 880 -15.81 8.90 -12.76
C GLU A 880 -15.45 7.46 -13.19
N VAL A 881 -16.42 6.55 -13.17
CA VAL A 881 -16.25 5.14 -13.56
C VAL A 881 -16.02 5.04 -15.07
N GLU A 882 -16.86 5.70 -15.86
CA GLU A 882 -16.76 5.72 -17.32
C GLU A 882 -15.43 6.35 -17.80
N ARG A 883 -15.01 7.46 -17.17
CA ARG A 883 -13.72 8.10 -17.42
C ARG A 883 -12.53 7.21 -17.08
N LEU A 884 -12.65 6.40 -16.02
CA LEU A 884 -11.61 5.43 -15.64
C LEU A 884 -11.57 4.23 -16.60
N GLU A 885 -12.72 3.77 -17.10
CA GLU A 885 -12.78 2.74 -18.14
C GLU A 885 -12.18 3.20 -19.48
N ASP A 886 -12.50 4.40 -19.94
CA ASP A 886 -11.87 4.99 -21.14
C ASP A 886 -10.36 5.12 -20.95
N LEU A 887 -9.90 5.62 -19.80
CA LEU A 887 -8.48 5.68 -19.49
C LEU A 887 -7.82 4.29 -19.55
N HIS A 888 -8.47 3.24 -19.04
CA HIS A 888 -7.97 1.86 -19.18
C HIS A 888 -7.94 1.39 -20.64
N LYS A 889 -8.98 1.69 -21.44
CA LYS A 889 -9.05 1.39 -22.89
C LYS A 889 -7.89 2.07 -23.63
N ARG A 890 -7.65 3.38 -23.42
CA ARG A 890 -6.53 4.14 -24.00
C ARG A 890 -5.14 3.67 -23.51
N ARG A 891 -5.01 3.31 -22.22
CA ARG A 891 -3.77 2.70 -21.68
C ARG A 891 -3.45 1.37 -22.36
N ASN A 892 -4.45 0.53 -22.65
CA ASN A 892 -4.24 -0.72 -23.39
C ASN A 892 -3.78 -0.48 -24.84
N LEU A 893 -4.42 0.46 -25.55
CA LEU A 893 -4.01 0.85 -26.92
C LEU A 893 -2.55 1.33 -26.97
N LEU A 894 -2.12 2.15 -25.99
CA LEU A 894 -0.73 2.60 -25.92
C LEU A 894 0.24 1.46 -25.61
N ALA A 895 -0.12 0.54 -24.70
CA ALA A 895 0.68 -0.63 -24.38
C ALA A 895 0.80 -1.60 -25.57
N ALA A 896 -0.26 -1.73 -26.39
CA ALA A 896 -0.25 -2.49 -27.64
C ALA A 896 0.79 -1.94 -28.63
N PHE A 897 0.81 -0.62 -28.85
CA PHE A 897 1.82 0.02 -29.70
C PHE A 897 3.25 -0.12 -29.14
N CYS A 898 3.42 0.10 -27.84
CA CYS A 898 4.72 0.00 -27.18
C CYS A 898 5.31 -1.42 -27.25
N LYS A 899 4.47 -2.46 -27.14
CA LYS A 899 4.87 -3.86 -27.36
C LYS A 899 5.54 -4.04 -28.73
N LEU A 900 4.95 -3.51 -29.82
CA LEU A 900 5.53 -3.64 -31.17
C LEU A 900 6.95 -3.07 -31.29
N ILE A 901 7.24 -1.97 -30.60
CA ILE A 901 8.57 -1.34 -30.62
C ILE A 901 9.56 -2.13 -29.73
N VAL A 902 9.11 -2.59 -28.55
CA VAL A 902 9.93 -3.39 -27.63
C VAL A 902 10.24 -4.79 -28.18
N HIS A 903 9.35 -5.36 -29.00
CA HIS A 903 9.54 -6.62 -29.71
C HIS A 903 10.13 -6.44 -31.13
N GLY A 904 10.64 -5.26 -31.50
CA GLY A 904 11.38 -5.05 -32.75
C GLY A 904 10.56 -5.16 -34.05
N VAL A 905 9.23 -5.16 -33.96
CA VAL A 905 8.31 -5.15 -35.13
C VAL A 905 8.25 -3.77 -35.78
N LEU A 906 8.37 -2.71 -34.97
CA LEU A 906 8.46 -1.32 -35.39
C LEU A 906 9.83 -0.75 -35.01
N GLU A 907 10.31 0.22 -35.78
CA GLU A 907 11.57 0.90 -35.51
C GLU A 907 11.55 1.64 -34.15
N MET A 908 12.67 1.59 -33.44
CA MET A 908 12.85 2.32 -32.18
C MET A 908 12.74 3.84 -32.33
N SER A 909 12.93 4.36 -33.55
CA SER A 909 12.68 5.76 -33.95
C SER A 909 11.24 6.20 -33.65
N MET A 910 10.25 5.32 -33.84
CA MET A 910 8.81 5.66 -33.69
C MET A 910 8.39 5.93 -32.24
N ALA A 911 9.16 5.46 -31.26
CA ALA A 911 8.90 5.80 -29.86
C ALA A 911 9.15 7.29 -29.55
N ALA A 912 9.86 8.04 -30.41
CA ALA A 912 10.08 9.46 -30.22
C ALA A 912 8.76 10.25 -30.13
N GLU A 913 7.80 9.95 -31.01
CA GLU A 913 6.46 10.55 -31.02
C GLU A 913 5.68 10.24 -29.74
N VAL A 914 5.75 9.01 -29.23
CA VAL A 914 5.15 8.63 -27.94
C VAL A 914 5.83 9.35 -26.77
N PHE A 915 7.16 9.46 -26.79
CA PHE A 915 7.94 10.09 -25.73
C PHE A 915 7.66 11.60 -25.60
N MET A 916 7.17 12.26 -26.65
CA MET A 916 6.77 13.67 -26.58
C MET A 916 5.69 13.92 -25.51
N TYR A 917 4.75 12.99 -25.38
CA TYR A 917 3.58 13.12 -24.51
C TYR A 917 3.89 12.85 -23.02
N TYR A 918 5.12 12.43 -22.68
CA TYR A 918 5.52 12.00 -21.34
C TYR A 918 5.30 13.07 -20.24
N MET A 919 5.41 14.37 -20.55
CA MET A 919 5.09 15.43 -19.59
C MET A 919 3.60 15.74 -19.50
N LYS A 920 2.91 15.86 -20.65
CA LYS A 920 1.48 16.25 -20.67
C LYS A 920 0.59 15.18 -20.04
N TYR A 921 0.91 13.90 -20.24
CA TYR A 921 0.12 12.75 -19.78
C TYR A 921 0.87 11.89 -18.76
N TYR A 922 1.61 12.52 -17.85
CA TYR A 922 2.43 11.81 -16.86
C TYR A 922 1.60 10.90 -15.93
N ASN A 923 0.40 11.34 -15.53
CA ASN A 923 -0.48 10.54 -14.67
C ASN A 923 -1.14 9.39 -15.45
N ASP A 924 -1.64 9.69 -16.65
CA ASP A 924 -2.43 8.76 -17.47
C ASP A 924 -1.58 7.66 -18.12
N PHE A 925 -0.36 7.98 -18.56
CA PHE A 925 0.49 7.10 -19.39
C PHE A 925 1.97 7.07 -18.97
N GLY A 926 2.38 7.85 -17.96
CA GLY A 926 3.80 8.06 -17.65
C GLY A 926 4.54 6.82 -17.16
N ASP A 927 3.85 5.84 -16.58
CA ASP A 927 4.41 4.52 -16.23
C ASP A 927 4.68 3.66 -17.47
N ILE A 928 3.72 3.55 -18.39
CA ILE A 928 3.85 2.83 -19.67
C ILE A 928 5.00 3.42 -20.48
N ILE A 929 5.02 4.74 -20.66
CA ILE A 929 6.07 5.45 -21.43
C ILE A 929 7.45 5.26 -20.78
N LYS A 930 7.53 5.27 -19.44
CA LYS A 930 8.77 5.05 -18.69
C LYS A 930 9.29 3.61 -18.82
N GLU A 931 8.42 2.62 -18.84
CA GLU A 931 8.81 1.23 -19.08
C GLU A 931 9.27 1.03 -20.54
N THR A 932 8.63 1.68 -21.52
CA THR A 932 9.10 1.67 -22.92
C THR A 932 10.48 2.31 -23.07
N MET A 933 10.75 3.44 -22.41
CA MET A 933 12.11 4.02 -22.32
C MET A 933 13.10 3.09 -21.63
N TYR A 934 12.67 2.34 -20.61
CA TYR A 934 13.53 1.38 -19.92
C TYR A 934 13.90 0.18 -20.80
N ARG A 935 12.92 -0.41 -21.49
CA ARG A 935 13.07 -1.60 -22.35
C ARG A 935 13.84 -1.32 -23.63
N THR A 936 13.50 -0.26 -24.37
CA THR A 936 14.25 0.14 -25.58
C THR A 936 15.75 0.29 -25.29
N ARG A 937 16.09 0.89 -24.15
CA ARG A 937 17.47 1.06 -23.66
C ARG A 937 18.14 -0.22 -23.14
N GLN A 938 17.38 -1.26 -22.78
CA GLN A 938 17.94 -2.59 -22.50
C GLN A 938 18.33 -3.31 -23.81
N ILE A 939 17.55 -3.09 -24.88
CA ILE A 939 17.77 -3.67 -26.22
C ILE A 939 18.95 -2.98 -26.90
N ASP A 940 18.88 -1.66 -27.08
CA ASP A 940 19.97 -0.84 -27.59
C ASP A 940 20.06 0.49 -26.83
N LYS A 941 21.19 0.72 -26.16
CA LYS A 941 21.45 1.96 -25.39
C LYS A 941 21.68 3.18 -26.29
N ILE A 942 22.29 2.97 -27.45
CA ILE A 942 22.69 4.02 -28.40
C ILE A 942 21.45 4.43 -29.19
N GLU A 943 20.72 3.48 -29.77
CA GLU A 943 19.50 3.80 -30.53
C GLU A 943 18.42 4.41 -29.62
N SER A 944 18.22 3.87 -28.40
CA SER A 944 17.30 4.49 -27.43
C SER A 944 17.72 5.94 -27.09
N ALA A 945 19.01 6.22 -26.98
CA ALA A 945 19.51 7.59 -26.80
C ALA A 945 19.30 8.47 -28.05
N ARG A 946 19.32 7.92 -29.26
CA ARG A 946 18.95 8.64 -30.50
C ARG A 946 17.47 8.99 -30.50
N THR A 947 16.58 8.05 -30.15
CA THR A 947 15.14 8.29 -30.02
C THR A 947 14.81 9.40 -29.01
N LEU A 948 15.52 9.45 -27.87
CA LEU A 948 15.35 10.53 -26.89
C LEU A 948 15.78 11.90 -27.44
N VAL A 949 16.86 11.96 -28.25
CA VAL A 949 17.30 13.20 -28.92
C VAL A 949 16.31 13.61 -30.01
N LEU A 950 15.87 12.67 -30.84
CA LEU A 950 14.90 12.87 -31.91
C LEU A 950 13.59 13.47 -31.37
N CYS A 951 13.07 12.93 -30.26
CA CYS A 951 11.91 13.47 -29.54
C CYS A 951 12.09 14.95 -29.16
N LEU A 952 13.23 15.29 -28.52
CA LEU A 952 13.52 16.67 -28.11
C LEU A 952 13.71 17.62 -29.31
N GLN A 953 14.36 17.15 -30.38
CA GLN A 953 14.55 17.93 -31.62
C GLN A 953 13.21 18.19 -32.31
N GLN A 954 12.39 17.16 -32.51
CA GLN A 954 11.06 17.28 -33.12
C GLN A 954 10.13 18.20 -32.32
N LEU A 955 10.10 18.08 -30.98
CA LEU A 955 9.36 18.99 -30.11
C LEU A 955 9.82 20.45 -30.27
N PHE A 956 11.13 20.68 -30.33
CA PHE A 956 11.70 22.01 -30.49
C PHE A 956 11.43 22.61 -31.88
N VAL A 957 11.47 21.81 -32.95
CA VAL A 957 11.07 22.22 -34.31
C VAL A 957 9.57 22.54 -34.39
N ARG A 958 8.70 21.78 -33.72
CA ARG A 958 7.26 22.08 -33.62
C ARG A 958 7.04 23.43 -32.94
N LEU A 959 7.69 23.68 -31.80
CA LEU A 959 7.64 24.96 -31.09
C LEU A 959 8.16 26.12 -31.95
N LYS A 960 9.25 25.92 -32.69
CA LYS A 960 9.81 26.95 -33.58
C LYS A 960 8.86 27.35 -34.71
N ARG A 961 8.29 26.36 -35.39
CA ARG A 961 7.30 26.59 -36.47
C ARG A 961 6.07 27.37 -36.00
N GLU A 962 5.63 27.18 -34.75
CA GLU A 962 4.54 28.01 -34.19
C GLU A 962 4.98 29.44 -33.84
N GLN A 963 6.19 29.63 -33.31
CA GLN A 963 6.75 30.97 -33.07
C GLN A 963 6.88 31.77 -34.37
N GLU A 964 7.20 31.08 -35.47
CA GLU A 964 7.33 31.65 -36.82
C GLU A 964 5.96 31.92 -37.48
N SER A 965 4.89 31.19 -37.12
CA SER A 965 3.57 31.34 -37.75
C SER A 965 2.74 32.53 -37.27
N GLY A 966 3.15 33.18 -36.17
CA GLY A 966 2.56 34.43 -35.66
C GLY A 966 1.14 34.33 -35.11
N GLY A 967 0.52 33.15 -35.09
CA GLY A 967 -0.82 32.92 -34.54
C GLY A 967 -0.85 32.88 -33.01
N ARG A 968 -2.06 32.71 -32.43
CA ARG A 968 -2.16 32.16 -31.07
C ARG A 968 -1.58 30.75 -31.09
N ALA A 969 -0.75 30.41 -30.11
CA ALA A 969 -0.23 29.05 -29.92
C ALA A 969 -1.38 28.03 -29.87
N HIS A 970 -1.27 26.91 -30.58
CA HIS A 970 -2.36 25.95 -30.65
C HIS A 970 -2.48 25.14 -29.35
N PRO A 971 -3.70 24.73 -28.93
CA PRO A 971 -3.91 23.84 -27.79
C PRO A 971 -3.25 22.46 -27.99
N GLY A 972 -1.95 22.36 -27.67
CA GLY A 972 -1.17 21.13 -27.83
C GLY A 972 0.34 21.32 -27.89
N VAL A 973 0.85 22.48 -28.30
CA VAL A 973 2.30 22.71 -28.40
C VAL A 973 2.93 22.99 -27.04
N GLN A 974 4.05 22.32 -26.79
CA GLN A 974 4.77 22.38 -25.52
C GLN A 974 5.65 23.62 -25.41
N THR A 975 5.64 24.23 -24.22
CA THR A 975 6.49 25.38 -23.93
C THR A 975 7.96 24.99 -23.91
N PHE A 976 8.84 25.95 -24.20
CA PHE A 976 10.29 25.76 -24.06
C PHE A 976 10.68 25.23 -22.66
N THR A 977 9.94 25.63 -21.62
CA THR A 977 10.14 25.15 -20.25
C THR A 977 9.76 23.68 -20.04
N SER A 978 8.68 23.18 -20.66
CA SER A 978 8.32 21.75 -20.54
C SER A 978 9.27 20.85 -21.34
N ILE A 979 9.72 21.28 -22.53
CA ILE A 979 10.75 20.56 -23.31
C ILE A 979 12.07 20.51 -22.53
N LYS A 980 12.44 21.59 -21.83
CA LYS A 980 13.63 21.62 -20.97
C LYS A 980 13.50 20.68 -19.76
N GLU A 981 12.35 20.66 -19.08
CA GLU A 981 12.08 19.72 -17.98
C GLU A 981 12.06 18.25 -18.45
N LEU A 982 11.52 17.98 -19.64
CA LEU A 982 11.57 16.66 -20.28
C LEU A 982 13.01 16.22 -20.51
N ALA A 983 13.86 17.09 -21.07
CA ALA A 983 15.29 16.84 -21.26
C ALA A 983 16.01 16.57 -19.93
N ARG A 984 15.72 17.33 -18.86
CA ARG A 984 16.25 17.07 -17.52
C ARG A 984 15.85 15.68 -17.00
N ARG A 985 14.60 15.25 -17.19
CA ARG A 985 14.16 13.90 -16.81
C ARG A 985 14.79 12.81 -17.67
N PHE A 986 15.00 13.03 -18.97
CA PHE A 986 15.78 12.12 -19.82
C PHE A 986 17.24 12.02 -19.36
N ALA A 987 17.87 13.12 -18.98
CA ALA A 987 19.23 13.15 -18.43
C ALA A 987 19.34 12.33 -17.14
N LEU A 988 18.32 12.36 -16.26
CA LEU A 988 18.28 11.53 -15.04
C LEU A 988 18.25 10.02 -15.31
N THR A 989 17.83 9.57 -16.50
CA THR A 989 17.87 8.13 -16.83
C THR A 989 19.30 7.59 -16.90
N PHE A 990 20.28 8.43 -17.25
CA PHE A 990 21.70 8.11 -17.32
C PHE A 990 22.35 8.25 -15.93
N GLY A 991 22.01 7.33 -15.02
CA GLY A 991 22.56 7.29 -13.66
C GLY A 991 24.01 6.79 -13.62
N ASP A 992 24.33 5.74 -14.37
CA ASP A 992 25.67 5.16 -14.49
C ASP A 992 26.46 5.84 -15.61
N LEU A 993 27.35 6.76 -15.22
CA LEU A 993 28.12 7.58 -16.16
C LEU A 993 29.16 6.79 -16.97
N ILE A 994 29.52 5.57 -16.53
CA ILE A 994 30.48 4.71 -17.25
C ILE A 994 29.73 3.89 -18.29
N LYS A 995 28.64 3.21 -17.90
CA LYS A 995 27.83 2.32 -18.76
C LYS A 995 27.12 3.04 -19.91
N PHE A 996 26.89 4.35 -19.77
CA PHE A 996 26.21 5.21 -20.75
C PHE A 996 27.10 6.33 -21.33
N ARG A 997 28.41 6.30 -21.09
CA ARG A 997 29.38 7.33 -21.52
C ARG A 997 29.21 7.72 -23.00
N GLU A 998 29.20 6.73 -23.88
CA GLU A 998 29.09 6.91 -25.33
C GLU A 998 27.73 7.50 -25.75
N CYS A 999 26.64 7.06 -25.11
CA CYS A 999 25.29 7.59 -25.32
C CYS A 999 25.23 9.08 -25.02
N VAL A 1000 25.80 9.52 -23.89
CA VAL A 1000 25.81 10.95 -23.51
C VAL A 1000 26.71 11.76 -24.45
N VAL A 1001 27.88 11.25 -24.85
CA VAL A 1001 28.73 11.92 -25.84
C VAL A 1001 28.03 12.07 -27.20
N MET A 1002 27.30 11.05 -27.65
CA MET A 1002 26.49 11.10 -28.86
C MET A 1002 25.35 12.12 -28.76
N ILE A 1003 24.61 12.15 -27.63
CA ILE A 1003 23.57 13.17 -27.37
C ILE A 1003 24.11 14.59 -27.60
N HIS A 1004 25.30 14.89 -27.07
CA HIS A 1004 25.93 16.20 -27.24
C HIS A 1004 26.42 16.45 -28.67
N ARG A 1005 26.94 15.45 -29.40
CA ARG A 1005 27.33 15.63 -30.81
C ARG A 1005 26.12 15.92 -31.70
N ASN A 1006 25.11 15.05 -31.68
CA ASN A 1006 23.88 15.19 -32.46
C ASN A 1006 23.17 16.53 -32.13
N GLY A 1007 23.19 16.95 -30.86
CA GLY A 1007 22.62 18.22 -30.42
C GLY A 1007 23.39 19.47 -30.88
N ILE A 1008 24.72 19.38 -31.04
CA ILE A 1008 25.54 20.44 -31.64
C ILE A 1008 25.31 20.49 -33.15
N GLU A 1009 25.35 19.34 -33.83
CA GLU A 1009 25.13 19.22 -35.27
C GLU A 1009 23.78 19.78 -35.70
N PHE A 1010 22.71 19.46 -34.96
CA PHE A 1010 21.36 20.01 -35.19
C PHE A 1010 21.27 21.54 -35.01
N VAL A 1011 22.05 22.13 -34.09
CA VAL A 1011 22.04 23.58 -33.85
C VAL A 1011 22.75 24.36 -34.97
N PHE A 1012 23.79 23.78 -35.56
CA PHE A 1012 24.59 24.39 -36.62
C PHE A 1012 24.32 23.78 -38.01
N GLN A 1013 23.25 23.00 -38.16
CA GLN A 1013 22.83 22.44 -39.44
C GLN A 1013 22.56 23.56 -40.44
N GLU A 1014 23.20 23.49 -41.61
CA GLU A 1014 23.04 24.43 -42.73
C GLU A 1014 23.28 25.91 -42.38
N PHE A 1015 23.91 26.20 -41.23
CA PHE A 1015 24.20 27.56 -40.82
C PHE A 1015 25.39 28.15 -41.58
N SER A 1016 25.16 29.29 -42.23
CA SER A 1016 26.18 30.24 -42.64
C SER A 1016 25.81 31.63 -42.14
N GLN A 1017 26.76 32.34 -41.56
CA GLN A 1017 26.55 33.69 -41.03
C GLN A 1017 26.45 34.70 -42.18
N THR A 1018 25.28 35.31 -42.33
CA THR A 1018 25.02 36.39 -43.30
C THR A 1018 24.48 37.63 -42.58
N PRO A 1019 24.45 38.82 -43.22
CA PRO A 1019 23.85 40.02 -42.62
C PRO A 1019 22.37 39.86 -42.26
N GLU A 1020 21.65 38.93 -42.90
CA GLU A 1020 20.24 38.63 -42.67
C GLU A 1020 20.04 37.48 -41.66
N THR A 1021 21.06 36.66 -41.44
CA THR A 1021 21.07 35.49 -40.52
C THR A 1021 22.19 35.59 -39.48
N PRO A 1022 22.10 36.52 -38.49
CA PRO A 1022 23.17 36.76 -37.52
C PRO A 1022 23.38 35.63 -36.50
N THR A 1023 22.39 34.74 -36.30
CA THR A 1023 22.48 33.58 -35.39
C THR A 1023 21.84 32.32 -36.00
N PRO A 1024 22.24 31.11 -35.59
CA PRO A 1024 21.59 29.87 -36.01
C PRO A 1024 20.15 29.77 -35.50
N LEU A 1025 19.23 29.35 -36.38
CA LEU A 1025 17.78 29.27 -36.11
C LEU A 1025 17.43 28.49 -34.83
N TYR A 1026 18.22 27.45 -34.52
CA TYR A 1026 17.98 26.53 -33.42
C TYR A 1026 18.88 26.77 -32.19
N LEU A 1027 19.59 27.89 -32.11
CA LEU A 1027 20.60 28.17 -31.07
C LEU A 1027 20.12 27.98 -29.62
N SER A 1028 18.85 28.27 -29.31
CA SER A 1028 18.30 28.07 -27.96
C SER A 1028 18.13 26.59 -27.55
N TYR A 1029 18.23 25.63 -28.47
CA TYR A 1029 18.30 24.21 -28.14
C TYR A 1029 19.55 23.86 -27.31
N LEU A 1030 20.63 24.63 -27.37
CA LEU A 1030 21.81 24.43 -26.52
C LEU A 1030 21.48 24.53 -25.02
N THR A 1031 20.46 25.31 -24.63
CA THR A 1031 19.97 25.37 -23.24
C THR A 1031 19.24 24.09 -22.82
N ILE A 1032 18.54 23.42 -23.75
CA ILE A 1032 17.92 22.10 -23.52
C ILE A 1032 19.03 21.04 -23.42
N LEU A 1033 20.00 21.09 -24.33
CA LEU A 1033 21.17 20.20 -24.36
C LEU A 1033 22.04 20.32 -23.09
N SER A 1034 22.08 21.51 -22.47
CA SER A 1034 22.85 21.77 -21.26
C SER A 1034 22.44 20.91 -20.05
N GLU A 1035 21.20 20.43 -19.98
CA GLU A 1035 20.74 19.54 -18.89
C GLU A 1035 21.52 18.21 -18.87
N PHE A 1036 21.89 17.68 -20.05
CA PHE A 1036 22.72 16.49 -20.20
C PHE A 1036 24.20 16.73 -19.88
N SER A 1037 24.67 17.98 -19.78
CA SER A 1037 26.08 18.29 -19.47
C SER A 1037 26.50 17.78 -18.08
N SER A 1038 25.54 17.63 -17.17
CA SER A 1038 25.71 17.04 -15.83
C SER A 1038 26.12 15.56 -15.87
N LYS A 1039 25.93 14.89 -17.01
CA LYS A 1039 26.19 13.46 -17.21
C LYS A 1039 27.45 13.15 -18.03
N LEU A 1040 28.18 14.17 -18.50
CA LEU A 1040 29.49 14.00 -19.13
C LEU A 1040 30.60 13.86 -18.08
N LEU A 1041 31.48 12.88 -18.25
CA LEU A 1041 32.72 12.77 -17.46
C LEU A 1041 33.68 13.92 -17.78
N LYS A 1042 34.57 14.28 -16.83
CA LYS A 1042 35.61 15.32 -17.00
C LYS A 1042 36.36 15.29 -18.37
N PRO A 1043 36.88 14.14 -18.88
CA PRO A 1043 37.55 14.09 -20.18
C PRO A 1043 36.59 14.28 -21.38
N ASP A 1044 35.36 13.83 -21.26
CA ASP A 1044 34.36 13.93 -22.34
C ASP A 1044 33.84 15.35 -22.48
N LYS A 1045 33.73 16.11 -21.37
CA LYS A 1045 33.47 17.55 -21.42
C LYS A 1045 34.50 18.31 -22.26
N LYS A 1046 35.80 18.03 -22.07
CA LYS A 1046 36.87 18.62 -22.90
C LYS A 1046 36.75 18.23 -24.38
N THR A 1047 36.36 16.98 -24.65
CA THR A 1047 36.17 16.46 -26.02
C THR A 1047 34.95 17.10 -26.72
N VAL A 1048 33.82 17.22 -26.03
CA VAL A 1048 32.60 17.88 -26.53
C VAL A 1048 32.80 19.37 -26.70
N PHE A 1049 33.52 20.04 -25.80
CA PHE A 1049 33.88 21.45 -25.93
C PHE A 1049 34.78 21.69 -27.17
N SER A 1050 35.77 20.82 -27.40
CA SER A 1050 36.62 20.87 -28.60
C SER A 1050 35.83 20.61 -29.90
N TYR A 1051 34.73 19.86 -29.82
CA TYR A 1051 33.80 19.65 -30.95
C TYR A 1051 32.97 20.91 -31.21
N LEU A 1052 32.34 21.46 -30.18
CA LEU A 1052 31.60 22.73 -30.23
C LEU A 1052 32.45 23.90 -30.76
N GLN A 1053 33.75 23.93 -30.42
CA GLN A 1053 34.68 24.92 -30.95
C GLN A 1053 34.81 24.85 -32.47
N LYS A 1054 34.82 23.66 -33.10
CA LYS A 1054 34.89 23.55 -34.57
C LYS A 1054 33.71 24.22 -35.26
N HIS A 1055 32.49 23.98 -34.79
CA HIS A 1055 31.26 24.58 -35.33
C HIS A 1055 31.07 26.06 -34.97
N THR A 1056 31.91 26.63 -34.11
CA THR A 1056 31.81 28.04 -33.69
C THR A 1056 33.06 28.87 -33.97
N ALA A 1057 34.13 28.29 -34.52
CA ALA A 1057 35.41 28.95 -34.74
C ALA A 1057 35.36 30.12 -35.73
N GLU A 1058 34.54 30.00 -36.78
CA GLU A 1058 34.39 31.00 -37.84
C GLU A 1058 33.46 32.16 -37.43
N HIS A 1059 32.74 32.03 -36.31
CA HIS A 1059 31.68 32.94 -35.86
C HIS A 1059 31.99 33.62 -34.51
N ILE A 1060 33.25 33.63 -34.07
CA ILE A 1060 33.65 34.05 -32.71
C ILE A 1060 33.45 35.56 -32.42
N ILE A 1061 33.33 36.39 -33.46
CA ILE A 1061 33.66 37.83 -33.37
C ILE A 1061 32.78 38.61 -32.37
N ASP A 1062 31.45 38.37 -32.32
CA ASP A 1062 30.51 39.14 -31.48
C ASP A 1062 29.72 38.30 -30.46
N LEU A 1063 30.45 37.49 -29.67
CA LEU A 1063 29.93 36.72 -28.53
C LEU A 1063 29.43 37.58 -27.33
N ARG A 1064 29.04 38.84 -27.55
CA ARG A 1064 28.54 39.78 -26.53
C ARG A 1064 27.07 40.15 -26.68
N GLU A 1065 26.43 39.84 -27.80
CA GLU A 1065 25.00 40.08 -27.98
C GLU A 1065 24.14 39.09 -27.19
N GLU A 1066 22.99 39.54 -26.69
CA GLU A 1066 22.05 38.70 -25.91
C GLU A 1066 21.54 37.48 -26.69
N CYS A 1067 21.49 37.57 -28.04
CA CYS A 1067 21.10 36.49 -28.92
C CYS A 1067 21.99 35.23 -28.78
N TRP A 1068 23.28 35.38 -28.43
CA TRP A 1068 24.23 34.28 -28.25
C TRP A 1068 24.21 33.64 -26.85
N GLN A 1069 23.40 34.15 -25.92
CA GLN A 1069 23.35 33.72 -24.52
C GLN A 1069 23.21 32.19 -24.30
N PRO A 1070 22.43 31.41 -25.10
CA PRO A 1070 22.37 29.94 -24.98
C PRO A 1070 23.72 29.25 -25.18
N LEU A 1071 24.54 29.73 -26.11
CA LEU A 1071 25.89 29.20 -26.36
C LEU A 1071 26.84 29.50 -25.20
N ILE A 1072 26.71 30.67 -24.57
CA ILE A 1072 27.51 31.07 -23.41
C ILE A 1072 27.22 30.14 -22.22
N TYR A 1073 25.95 29.90 -21.90
CA TYR A 1073 25.57 28.98 -20.82
C TYR A 1073 25.99 27.52 -21.12
N TYR A 1074 25.82 27.05 -22.35
CA TYR A 1074 26.24 25.69 -22.70
C TYR A 1074 27.76 25.52 -22.63
N ARG A 1075 28.56 26.48 -23.13
CA ARG A 1075 30.02 26.50 -22.95
C ARG A 1075 30.41 26.48 -21.47
N ALA A 1076 29.78 27.30 -20.63
CA ALA A 1076 30.03 27.28 -19.19
C ALA A 1076 29.75 25.90 -18.56
N SER A 1077 28.65 25.23 -18.94
CA SER A 1077 28.28 23.90 -18.42
C SER A 1077 29.30 22.78 -18.72
N LEU A 1078 30.12 22.97 -19.77
CA LEU A 1078 31.23 22.08 -20.12
C LEU A 1078 32.53 22.41 -19.37
N LEU A 1079 32.70 23.66 -18.93
CA LEU A 1079 33.93 24.14 -18.27
C LEU A 1079 33.89 24.03 -16.74
N THR A 1080 32.74 24.27 -16.09
CA THR A 1080 32.57 24.41 -14.62
C THR A 1080 32.92 23.18 -13.74
N VAL A 1081 33.40 22.09 -14.32
CA VAL A 1081 33.87 20.88 -13.60
C VAL A 1081 35.28 20.46 -14.03
N ALA A 1082 35.90 21.18 -14.97
CA ALA A 1082 37.26 20.92 -15.44
C ALA A 1082 38.35 21.54 -14.54
N GLU A 1083 38.00 22.55 -13.75
CA GLU A 1083 38.94 23.42 -13.00
C GLU A 1083 38.88 23.21 -11.48
N GLY A 1084 38.35 22.06 -11.03
CA GLY A 1084 38.10 21.81 -9.60
C GLY A 1084 39.31 21.48 -8.73
N GLU A 1085 40.48 21.23 -9.32
CA GLU A 1085 41.71 20.78 -8.61
C GLU A 1085 43.00 21.52 -9.04
N ASP A 1086 43.04 22.10 -10.25
CA ASP A 1086 44.22 22.82 -10.79
C ASP A 1086 44.11 24.36 -10.66
N ALA A 1087 43.53 24.87 -9.57
CA ALA A 1087 43.33 26.31 -9.34
C ALA A 1087 44.59 27.07 -8.86
N VAL A 1088 45.79 26.67 -9.31
CA VAL A 1088 47.07 27.35 -9.02
C VAL A 1088 47.92 27.41 -10.30
N SER A 1089 48.08 28.63 -10.84
CA SER A 1089 48.44 28.92 -12.25
C SER A 1089 47.38 28.42 -13.25
N TYR A 1090 46.94 29.21 -14.23
CA TYR A 1090 47.59 30.36 -14.85
C TYR A 1090 46.83 31.69 -14.66
N VAL A 1091 47.43 32.61 -13.90
CA VAL A 1091 47.21 34.05 -14.07
C VAL A 1091 48.58 34.69 -14.26
N SER A 1092 48.70 35.54 -15.28
CA SER A 1092 49.87 36.38 -15.59
C SER A 1092 51.13 35.66 -16.10
N SER A 1093 51.38 35.79 -17.41
CA SER A 1093 52.73 36.03 -17.94
C SER A 1093 52.81 37.51 -18.33
N ASP A 1094 53.28 38.34 -17.41
CA ASP A 1094 53.43 39.79 -17.60
C ASP A 1094 54.70 40.14 -18.39
N ARG A 1095 54.62 41.28 -19.12
CA ARG A 1095 55.67 42.30 -19.37
C ARG A 1095 56.07 42.59 -20.81
N LYS A 1096 56.49 43.83 -21.16
CA LYS A 1096 56.00 45.21 -20.81
C LYS A 1096 56.94 46.25 -21.44
N LEU A 1097 56.36 47.25 -22.11
CA LEU A 1097 56.96 48.55 -22.42
C LEU A 1097 55.83 49.60 -22.32
N TYR A 1098 55.97 50.79 -21.73
CA TYR A 1098 57.00 51.35 -20.84
C TYR A 1098 56.33 52.36 -19.87
N LEU A 1099 57.10 53.17 -19.14
CA LEU A 1099 56.66 54.35 -18.37
C LEU A 1099 57.60 55.53 -18.71
N PRO A 1100 57.13 56.80 -18.72
CA PRO A 1100 56.88 57.56 -17.49
C PRO A 1100 55.59 58.42 -17.57
N ASN A 1101 55.16 59.25 -16.60
CA ASN A 1101 55.87 59.89 -15.48
C ASN A 1101 54.94 60.31 -14.32
N ARG A 1102 55.52 60.44 -13.10
CA ARG A 1102 55.11 61.18 -11.89
C ARG A 1102 53.65 61.17 -11.35
N SER A 1103 53.58 60.81 -10.07
CA SER A 1103 52.52 61.00 -9.05
C SER A 1103 52.59 62.44 -8.44
N PRO A 1104 51.82 62.90 -7.40
CA PRO A 1104 51.31 62.12 -6.25
C PRO A 1104 49.96 62.51 -5.55
N PHE A 1105 49.66 61.69 -4.52
CA PHE A 1105 48.76 61.85 -3.36
C PHE A 1105 47.36 61.16 -3.38
N PRO A 1106 46.85 60.68 -2.21
CA PRO A 1106 46.05 59.45 -2.15
C PRO A 1106 44.82 59.52 -1.21
N LYS A 1107 44.14 58.38 -0.95
CA LYS A 1107 43.95 57.86 0.44
C LYS A 1107 43.28 56.47 0.57
N GLN A 1108 43.92 55.62 1.38
CA GLN A 1108 43.30 54.65 2.31
C GLN A 1108 42.66 55.42 3.50
N LYS A 1109 41.83 54.90 4.42
CA LYS A 1109 41.37 53.57 4.88
C LYS A 1109 39.95 53.80 5.52
N LEU A 1110 39.03 52.84 5.59
CA LEU A 1110 38.81 51.83 6.66
C LEU A 1110 38.57 52.38 8.09
N GLU A 1111 37.62 51.76 8.80
CA GLU A 1111 37.32 51.83 10.25
C GLU A 1111 36.73 53.12 10.87
N GLY A 1112 35.91 52.92 11.93
CA GLY A 1112 35.32 53.97 12.77
C GLY A 1112 33.98 53.55 13.39
N SER A 1113 33.86 53.52 14.72
CA SER A 1113 32.62 53.13 15.43
C SER A 1113 32.29 54.03 16.62
N LYS A 1114 31.02 53.97 17.06
CA LYS A 1114 30.41 54.50 18.31
C LYS A 1114 30.03 55.99 18.41
N SER A 1115 28.74 56.20 18.68
CA SER A 1115 28.16 57.27 19.54
C SER A 1115 28.22 58.73 19.03
N PRO A 1116 27.56 59.71 19.70
CA PRO A 1116 26.10 59.86 19.69
C PRO A 1116 25.61 61.29 19.33
N CYS A 1117 24.30 61.54 19.48
CA CYS A 1117 23.58 62.83 19.40
C CYS A 1117 24.25 63.99 20.19
N PRO A 1118 23.92 65.31 19.98
CA PRO A 1118 22.59 65.82 19.59
C PRO A 1118 22.51 67.14 18.75
N PHE A 1119 21.27 67.63 18.58
CA PHE A 1119 20.79 68.97 18.16
C PHE A 1119 20.76 69.35 16.66
N SER A 1120 19.65 70.03 16.30
CA SER A 1120 19.34 70.69 15.03
C SER A 1120 19.38 72.22 15.19
N PRO A 1121 19.22 73.02 14.11
CA PRO A 1121 17.87 73.56 13.84
C PRO A 1121 17.52 73.93 12.36
N ALA A 1122 16.20 74.01 12.13
CA ALA A 1122 15.46 74.97 11.28
C ALA A 1122 15.54 75.01 9.73
N ASP A 1123 14.36 75.36 9.18
CA ASP A 1123 14.02 76.03 7.92
C ASP A 1123 14.29 75.39 6.53
N SER A 1124 13.42 75.58 5.50
CA SER A 1124 11.97 75.92 5.50
C SER A 1124 11.30 75.73 4.11
N LYS A 1125 9.96 75.49 4.10
CA LYS A 1125 8.91 76.04 3.17
C LYS A 1125 9.03 75.84 1.63
N VAL A 1126 7.98 75.98 0.78
CA VAL A 1126 6.51 75.67 0.84
C VAL A 1126 5.92 75.80 -0.59
N SER A 1127 5.14 74.82 -1.07
CA SER A 1127 4.07 74.94 -2.11
C SER A 1127 3.36 73.58 -2.27
N LYS A 1128 2.03 73.42 -2.16
CA LYS A 1128 0.94 73.87 -3.08
C LYS A 1128 1.07 73.23 -4.48
N VAL A 1129 0.07 72.56 -5.08
CA VAL A 1129 -1.37 72.31 -4.75
C VAL A 1129 -1.86 71.09 -5.63
N HIS A 1130 -3.06 70.46 -5.63
CA HIS A 1130 -4.44 70.97 -5.46
C HIS A 1130 -5.52 70.06 -4.78
N ARG A 1131 -6.30 69.29 -5.56
CA ARG A 1131 -7.66 68.69 -5.31
C ARG A 1131 -7.86 67.49 -6.26
N SER A 1132 -8.89 66.62 -6.21
CA SER A 1132 -9.88 66.08 -5.22
C SER A 1132 -10.77 65.07 -6.01
N GLY A 1133 -11.64 64.19 -5.49
CA GLY A 1133 -12.14 63.84 -4.15
C GLY A 1133 -12.72 62.42 -4.23
N PHE A 1134 -13.79 61.99 -3.55
CA PHE A 1134 -14.65 62.60 -2.51
C PHE A 1134 -15.09 61.49 -1.53
N SER A 1135 -15.53 61.85 -0.32
CA SER A 1135 -15.73 60.94 0.87
C SER A 1135 -17.24 60.81 1.24
N PRO A 1136 -17.71 60.32 2.43
CA PRO A 1136 -17.07 59.85 3.69
C PRO A 1136 -17.15 58.30 3.82
N SER A 1137 -17.45 57.55 4.91
CA SER A 1137 -17.94 57.74 6.31
C SER A 1137 -17.88 56.38 7.06
N HIS A 1138 -17.81 56.23 8.40
CA HIS A 1138 -17.47 57.11 9.55
C HIS A 1138 -17.13 56.21 10.78
N GLN A 1139 -16.05 56.51 11.53
CA GLN A 1139 -15.93 56.67 13.01
C GLN A 1139 -16.55 55.64 14.03
N GLU A 1140 -15.99 55.37 15.24
CA GLU A 1140 -14.70 55.74 15.89
C GLU A 1140 -14.34 54.97 17.21
N LYS A 1141 -13.05 55.03 17.61
CA LYS A 1141 -12.44 55.14 18.98
C LYS A 1141 -12.83 54.23 20.19
N LYS A 1142 -11.79 53.52 20.67
CA LYS A 1142 -11.10 53.59 22.01
C LYS A 1142 -11.68 53.02 23.34
N THR A 1143 -10.71 52.46 24.11
CA THR A 1143 -10.43 52.49 25.57
C THR A 1143 -11.23 51.69 26.62
N ASP A 1144 -10.49 50.79 27.29
CA ASP A 1144 -10.37 50.54 28.73
C ASP A 1144 -11.44 49.83 29.60
N THR A 1145 -10.91 49.08 30.58
CA THR A 1145 -11.53 48.47 31.80
C THR A 1145 -12.59 47.37 31.67
N GLY A 1146 -12.40 46.29 32.46
CA GLY A 1146 -13.45 45.30 32.83
C GLY A 1146 -14.10 45.65 34.18
N PRO A 1147 -15.10 44.89 34.69
CA PRO A 1147 -14.90 43.47 35.06
C PRO A 1147 -16.13 42.51 34.87
N PHE A 1148 -15.99 41.27 35.39
CA PHE A 1148 -16.92 40.13 35.48
C PHE A 1148 -18.45 40.35 35.41
N SER A 1149 -19.16 39.53 34.60
CA SER A 1149 -20.22 38.57 35.03
C SER A 1149 -20.88 37.81 33.84
N VAL A 1150 -21.73 36.81 34.12
CA VAL A 1150 -22.27 35.74 33.22
C VAL A 1150 -23.73 35.47 33.62
N PRO A 1151 -24.77 35.37 32.74
CA PRO A 1151 -25.22 34.04 32.20
C PRO A 1151 -26.11 33.94 30.90
N VAL A 1152 -26.09 32.75 30.28
CA VAL A 1152 -27.24 31.94 29.71
C VAL A 1152 -28.08 32.43 28.48
N GLU A 1153 -28.23 31.50 27.49
CA GLU A 1153 -29.34 31.10 26.56
C GLU A 1153 -30.70 31.86 26.43
N PRO A 1154 -31.64 31.48 25.51
CA PRO A 1154 -31.56 30.79 24.19
C PRO A 1154 -32.47 31.46 23.09
N LEU A 1155 -32.71 30.81 21.93
CA LEU A 1155 -34.02 30.86 21.20
C LEU A 1155 -34.15 29.80 20.07
N ALA A 1156 -35.40 29.45 19.66
CA ALA A 1156 -35.70 28.43 18.64
C ALA A 1156 -37.17 28.52 18.11
N LYS A 1157 -37.49 27.75 17.03
CA LYS A 1157 -38.84 27.49 16.44
C LYS A 1157 -39.47 28.71 15.70
N ARG A 1158 -40.45 28.60 14.78
CA ARG A 1158 -41.14 27.52 14.00
C ARG A 1158 -41.77 28.19 12.73
N LEU A 1159 -42.23 27.48 11.70
CA LEU A 1159 -43.60 26.94 11.52
C LEU A 1159 -43.70 26.08 10.22
N ASN A 1160 -44.85 25.42 9.99
CA ASN A 1160 -45.05 24.29 9.06
C ASN A 1160 -46.55 24.16 8.67
N ILE A 1161 -46.94 23.11 7.89
CA ILE A 1161 -48.31 22.47 7.84
C ILE A 1161 -49.40 23.24 7.03
N ASP A 1162 -50.33 22.66 6.23
CA ASP A 1162 -50.54 21.27 5.70
C ASP A 1162 -51.46 21.23 4.44
N ALA A 1163 -51.89 20.03 4.00
CA ALA A 1163 -52.35 19.68 2.64
C ALA A 1163 -53.89 19.49 2.38
N SER A 1164 -54.20 19.17 1.10
CA SER A 1164 -55.24 18.22 0.59
C SER A 1164 -56.61 18.67 -0.02
N VAL A 1165 -56.71 18.52 -1.36
CA VAL A 1165 -57.66 17.67 -2.15
C VAL A 1165 -59.21 17.81 -2.02
N LEU A 1166 -59.90 18.31 -3.09
CA LEU A 1166 -60.99 17.63 -3.89
C LEU A 1166 -61.78 18.56 -4.89
N SER A 1167 -62.17 17.99 -6.05
CA SER A 1167 -63.38 18.19 -6.93
C SER A 1167 -64.24 19.49 -6.88
N THR A 1168 -64.87 20.01 -7.96
CA THR A 1168 -65.10 19.58 -9.38
C THR A 1168 -65.76 20.71 -10.18
N ALA A 1169 -65.51 20.79 -11.50
CA ALA A 1169 -66.33 21.41 -12.57
C ALA A 1169 -66.67 22.93 -12.49
N ASN A 1170 -66.78 23.73 -13.56
CA ASN A 1170 -66.49 23.65 -15.01
C ASN A 1170 -66.45 25.13 -15.53
N GLU A 1171 -66.50 25.58 -16.81
CA GLU A 1171 -66.80 25.03 -18.15
C GLU A 1171 -66.19 26.00 -19.21
N GLU A 1172 -65.48 25.51 -20.25
CA GLU A 1172 -65.06 26.21 -21.51
C GLU A 1172 -64.14 27.48 -21.38
N ASP A 1173 -63.24 27.86 -22.31
CA ASP A 1173 -62.97 27.57 -23.73
C ASP A 1173 -61.45 27.37 -24.04
N ASP A 1174 -61.11 26.83 -25.23
CA ASP A 1174 -59.76 26.44 -25.73
C ASP A 1174 -58.79 27.62 -26.06
N ASP A 1175 -57.45 27.51 -26.12
CA ASP A 1175 -56.60 26.66 -27.01
C ASP A 1175 -55.10 26.62 -26.54
N ASP A 1176 -54.32 25.62 -26.99
CA ASP A 1176 -53.05 25.11 -26.39
C ASP A 1176 -51.81 26.08 -26.36
N THR A 1177 -50.98 26.24 -25.31
CA THR A 1177 -50.17 25.35 -24.40
C THR A 1177 -48.76 24.95 -24.97
N VAL A 1178 -47.63 25.57 -24.55
CA VAL A 1178 -46.80 25.44 -23.31
C VAL A 1178 -45.88 24.19 -23.34
N GLU A 1179 -44.54 24.22 -23.41
CA GLU A 1179 -43.45 24.98 -22.74
C GLU A 1179 -43.07 24.46 -21.34
N VAL A 1180 -41.91 23.77 -21.20
CA VAL A 1180 -41.24 23.47 -19.91
C VAL A 1180 -39.71 23.42 -20.09
N GLU A 1181 -38.99 24.30 -19.38
CA GLU A 1181 -37.59 24.08 -18.96
C GLU A 1181 -37.58 23.54 -17.50
N LEU A 1182 -36.45 22.97 -17.06
CA LEU A 1182 -36.14 22.61 -15.67
C LEU A 1182 -34.96 23.46 -15.13
#